data_AF-A0A202DTE1-F1
#
_entry.id   AF-A0A202DTE1-F1
#
_cell.length_a   1.000
_cell.length_b   1.000
_cell.length_c   1.000
_cell.angle_alpha   90.00
_cell.angle_beta   90.00
_cell.angle_gamma   90.00
#
_symmetry.space_group_name_H-M   'P 1'
#
loop_
_entity.id
_entity.type
_entity.pdbx_description
1 polymer ?
#
loop_
_entity_poly.entity_id
_entity_poly.type
_entity_poly.pdbx_seq_one_letter_code
_entity_poly.pdbx_strand_id
1 'polypeptide(L)'
;MRDCFRTKVFFAAEDYIEVKKASDATGKDGTYVVPRSRRGDFEEAEILKDTENLERDKVIPKGSFIYRLSGRDRQKSASYYTPEVLTHTTVKYTLKPILERLENGEMRADELLKLKILEPAMGAAAFHNEAINQIAVAYLDWKQKEKNKKVPPRDYREELQKVKAYIATHNVYGVDINPTAVELGKLSLWLNVIHKDMQTPFFGYRLGVGNAVVGAWRKVYSKEYLILKYANANRTRFEKREWWNKAPRQIPWSGKGSKRKRDEIYHFLLPDKNMVPSANIKMLKEEYPKQAKAINEWKKKFTLPINGDEFRTLQKISDQIDQLFEEHYKQQKEINESTQLRIQVWPQETEQGALFDYYKKERMAGVRNETNAPYYKLKMIMDYWCSLWFWDMRNAEELPTRQDYISDILNILELDIKKALAAQENSIEEDSVDVFSPRHEQSTLDFIPQDAQQRLKAYKSVKEKNRVADVIIKYTAQTALFPDQRKSLISKYSQQYGFFHYELEFVEVFKERSGFDVIVGNPPWVKITFEEGDVIGEKYPEILVRSFTAPQIKIYTEDILSETVLNQIYKSSYIEAENHSNYSNAFQNFNLLLGQQGNLYKTVLQTAFQSIGSNGFIGILHPETVYDDPNGKNLRKVIFKRLKYHFQFINELKLFQDVHDQMKYSINIYYGSYSDIKFENINNLFH
;
A
#
# COMPACT_ATOMS: atom_id res chain seq x y z
N MET A 1 32.29 -16.13 -14.37
CA MET A 1 30.97 -16.62 -14.84
C MET A 1 29.97 -16.63 -13.68
N ARG A 2 29.87 -15.53 -12.95
CA ARG A 2 28.89 -15.28 -11.86
C ARG A 2 28.20 -13.91 -12.01
N ASP A 3 28.45 -13.23 -13.13
CA ASP A 3 28.53 -11.77 -13.15
C ASP A 3 27.53 -11.11 -14.11
N CYS A 4 26.82 -11.90 -14.95
CA CYS A 4 25.94 -11.39 -16.01
C CYS A 4 24.50 -11.06 -15.57
N PHE A 5 24.03 -11.60 -14.43
CA PHE A 5 22.62 -11.51 -14.01
C PHE A 5 22.42 -10.92 -12.60
N ARG A 6 23.38 -10.12 -12.15
CA ARG A 6 23.15 -9.12 -11.10
C ARG A 6 23.52 -7.75 -11.65
N THR A 7 22.60 -6.80 -11.44
CA THR A 7 22.69 -5.36 -11.73
C THR A 7 23.02 -5.01 -13.20
N LYS A 8 22.16 -4.32 -13.96
CA LYS A 8 21.63 -2.94 -13.77
C LYS A 8 22.71 -1.85 -13.62
N VAL A 9 23.87 -2.25 -13.11
CA VAL A 9 25.08 -1.51 -12.77
C VAL A 9 26.20 -2.56 -12.90
N PHE A 10 27.06 -2.46 -13.92
CA PHE A 10 28.16 -3.42 -14.09
C PHE A 10 29.36 -2.78 -14.79
N PHE A 11 30.54 -3.37 -14.62
CA PHE A 11 31.73 -3.00 -15.39
C PHE A 11 31.79 -3.81 -16.68
N ALA A 12 31.99 -3.12 -17.81
CA ALA A 12 32.06 -3.72 -19.14
C ALA A 12 33.19 -4.77 -19.23
N ALA A 13 32.83 -6.06 -19.32
CA ALA A 13 33.78 -7.17 -19.36
C ALA A 13 34.54 -7.29 -20.70
N GLU A 14 33.94 -6.79 -21.78
CA GLU A 14 34.47 -6.56 -23.12
C GLU A 14 33.98 -5.17 -23.59
N ASP A 15 34.21 -4.80 -24.85
CA ASP A 15 33.52 -3.65 -25.44
C ASP A 15 32.02 -3.96 -25.59
N TYR A 16 31.17 -2.96 -25.40
CA TYR A 16 29.72 -3.05 -25.66
C TYR A 16 29.30 -2.05 -26.74
N ILE A 17 28.15 -2.29 -27.35
CA ILE A 17 27.46 -1.35 -28.26
C ILE A 17 26.06 -1.04 -27.73
N GLU A 18 25.51 0.08 -28.20
CA GLU A 18 24.10 0.42 -27.97
C GLU A 18 23.22 0.04 -29.17
N VAL A 19 22.08 -0.58 -28.89
CA VAL A 19 21.07 -0.98 -29.90
C VAL A 19 19.70 -0.37 -29.59
N LYS A 20 18.94 -0.07 -30.64
CA LYS A 20 17.73 0.76 -30.65
C LYS A 20 16.72 0.21 -31.65
N LYS A 21 15.45 0.60 -31.54
CA LYS A 21 14.45 0.28 -32.58
C LYS A 21 14.86 0.89 -33.92
N ALA A 22 14.72 0.16 -35.02
CA ALA A 22 15.07 0.65 -36.36
C ALA A 22 14.31 1.94 -36.74
N SER A 23 13.10 2.14 -36.21
CA SER A 23 12.27 3.34 -36.42
C SER A 23 12.75 4.58 -35.65
N ASP A 24 13.51 4.42 -34.56
CA ASP A 24 14.07 5.54 -33.81
C ASP A 24 15.48 5.81 -34.32
N ALA A 25 15.66 6.86 -35.13
CA ALA A 25 16.96 7.23 -35.67
C ALA A 25 17.99 7.63 -34.58
N THR A 26 17.53 8.00 -33.39
CA THR A 26 18.31 8.78 -32.40
C THR A 26 18.55 8.10 -31.05
N GLY A 27 17.86 6.99 -30.75
CA GLY A 27 17.89 6.33 -29.44
C GLY A 27 17.07 7.05 -28.36
N LYS A 28 16.20 7.99 -28.74
CA LYS A 28 15.32 8.77 -27.84
C LYS A 28 14.18 7.96 -27.25
N ASP A 29 13.67 6.98 -27.98
CA ASP A 29 12.63 6.06 -27.50
C ASP A 29 13.22 4.94 -26.61
N GLY A 30 14.54 4.98 -26.38
CA GLY A 30 15.30 4.11 -25.48
C GLY A 30 16.22 3.14 -26.22
N THR A 31 17.42 2.94 -25.68
CA THR A 31 18.40 1.96 -26.19
C THR A 31 18.74 0.90 -25.16
N TYR A 32 19.18 -0.25 -25.64
CA TYR A 32 19.69 -1.40 -24.88
C TYR A 32 21.20 -1.54 -25.11
N VAL A 33 21.88 -2.29 -24.26
CA VAL A 33 23.35 -2.44 -24.30
C VAL A 33 23.70 -3.91 -24.47
N VAL A 34 24.43 -4.25 -25.53
CA VAL A 34 24.84 -5.63 -25.84
C VAL A 34 26.35 -5.75 -26.04
N PRO A 35 26.97 -6.90 -25.74
CA PRO A 35 28.39 -7.14 -26.03
C PRO A 35 28.72 -6.84 -27.49
N ARG A 36 29.87 -6.23 -27.77
CA ARG A 36 30.28 -5.89 -29.15
C ARG A 36 30.52 -7.15 -30.00
N SER A 37 30.83 -8.28 -29.37
CA SER A 37 30.81 -9.60 -29.98
C SER A 37 29.46 -9.98 -30.62
N ARG A 38 28.33 -9.44 -30.13
CA ARG A 38 26.97 -9.62 -30.69
C ARG A 38 26.60 -8.60 -31.78
N ARG A 39 27.54 -7.79 -32.29
CA ARG A 39 27.26 -6.78 -33.35
C ARG A 39 26.62 -7.37 -34.61
N GLY A 40 26.90 -8.64 -34.94
CA GLY A 40 26.32 -9.33 -36.09
C GLY A 40 24.84 -9.71 -35.94
N ASP A 41 24.28 -9.65 -34.72
CA ASP A 41 22.89 -10.06 -34.45
C ASP A 41 21.87 -8.97 -34.84
N PHE A 42 22.34 -7.75 -35.10
CA PHE A 42 21.57 -6.52 -35.27
C PHE A 42 21.81 -5.88 -36.65
N GLU A 43 20.74 -5.37 -37.28
CA GLU A 43 20.80 -4.66 -38.56
C GLU A 43 21.38 -3.25 -38.37
N GLU A 44 21.95 -2.66 -39.43
CA GLU A 44 22.64 -1.37 -39.33
C GLU A 44 21.75 -0.22 -38.81
N ALA A 45 20.44 -0.27 -39.08
CA ALA A 45 19.46 0.67 -38.55
C ALA A 45 19.13 0.46 -37.05
N GLU A 46 19.47 -0.70 -36.48
CA GLU A 46 19.25 -1.05 -35.08
C GLU A 46 20.44 -0.71 -34.18
N ILE A 47 21.61 -0.38 -34.71
CA ILE A 47 22.74 0.10 -33.91
C ILE A 47 22.63 1.62 -33.69
N LEU A 48 22.87 2.09 -32.46
CA LEU A 48 23.05 3.52 -32.21
C LEU A 48 24.45 3.97 -32.65
N LYS A 49 24.49 5.03 -33.45
CA LYS A 49 25.73 5.64 -33.96
C LYS A 49 26.28 6.70 -33.03
N ASP A 50 27.58 6.97 -33.16
CA ASP A 50 28.28 8.00 -32.40
C ASP A 50 27.82 9.41 -32.82
N THR A 51 27.76 10.33 -31.85
CA THR A 51 27.23 11.69 -32.05
C THR A 51 28.19 12.63 -32.77
N GLU A 52 29.49 12.35 -32.77
CA GLU A 52 30.51 13.11 -33.50
C GLU A 52 30.80 12.48 -34.87
N ASN A 53 30.62 11.15 -35.01
CA ASN A 53 30.76 10.45 -36.29
C ASN A 53 29.66 9.40 -36.51
N LEU A 54 28.62 9.77 -37.26
CA LEU A 54 27.46 8.95 -37.55
C LEU A 54 27.73 7.66 -38.35
N GLU A 55 28.91 7.47 -38.94
CA GLU A 55 29.27 6.18 -39.57
C GLU A 55 29.70 5.15 -38.52
N ARG A 56 30.23 5.61 -37.37
CA ARG A 56 30.77 4.75 -36.31
C ARG A 56 29.70 4.32 -35.33
N ASP A 57 29.77 3.07 -34.90
CA ASP A 57 28.95 2.56 -33.80
C ASP A 57 29.31 3.25 -32.49
N LYS A 58 28.31 3.54 -31.66
CA LYS A 58 28.55 4.04 -30.29
C LYS A 58 29.05 2.89 -29.42
N VAL A 59 30.37 2.79 -29.28
CA VAL A 59 31.05 1.77 -28.47
C VAL A 59 31.24 2.27 -27.04
N ILE A 60 30.91 1.42 -26.07
CA ILE A 60 31.24 1.59 -24.65
C ILE A 60 32.48 0.71 -24.37
N PRO A 61 33.66 1.28 -24.08
CA PRO A 61 34.89 0.51 -23.94
C PRO A 61 34.88 -0.48 -22.76
N LYS A 62 35.63 -1.58 -22.89
CA LYS A 62 35.95 -2.48 -21.78
C LYS A 62 36.43 -1.71 -20.54
N GLY A 63 35.95 -2.09 -19.36
CA GLY A 63 36.26 -1.44 -18.08
C GLY A 63 35.38 -0.22 -17.75
N SER A 64 34.54 0.26 -18.67
CA SER A 64 33.56 1.31 -18.38
C SER A 64 32.51 0.84 -17.37
N PHE A 65 32.07 1.74 -16.50
CA PHE A 65 30.93 1.53 -15.61
C PHE A 65 29.62 1.80 -16.36
N ILE A 66 28.81 0.76 -16.58
CA ILE A 66 27.53 0.83 -17.29
C ILE A 66 26.40 0.86 -16.26
N TYR A 67 25.65 1.97 -16.23
CA TYR A 67 24.39 2.10 -15.49
C TYR A 67 23.24 2.27 -16.48
N ARG A 68 22.19 1.43 -16.35
CA ARG A 68 21.02 1.43 -17.25
C ARG A 68 19.72 1.15 -16.49
N LEU A 69 18.72 2.00 -16.74
CA LEU A 69 17.32 1.84 -16.32
C LEU A 69 16.40 1.43 -17.48
N SER A 70 16.96 0.93 -18.59
CA SER A 70 16.23 0.59 -19.82
C SER A 70 15.31 -0.62 -19.66
N GLY A 71 14.10 -0.56 -20.21
CA GLY A 71 13.16 -1.67 -20.23
C GLY A 71 12.46 -1.89 -18.88
N ARG A 72 12.53 -3.12 -18.38
CA ARG A 72 11.60 -3.67 -17.38
C ARG A 72 11.52 -2.92 -16.06
N ASP A 73 12.66 -2.47 -15.55
CA ASP A 73 12.71 -1.71 -14.30
C ASP A 73 12.03 -0.33 -14.41
N ARG A 74 11.98 0.26 -15.62
CA ARG A 74 11.28 1.53 -15.87
C ARG A 74 9.76 1.34 -15.82
N GLN A 75 9.27 0.25 -16.42
CA GLN A 75 7.86 -0.15 -16.32
C GLN A 75 7.48 -0.49 -14.87
N LYS A 76 8.32 -1.22 -14.15
CA LYS A 76 8.08 -1.63 -12.75
C LYS A 76 8.18 -0.47 -11.74
N SER A 77 9.10 0.47 -11.92
CA SER A 77 9.20 1.66 -11.06
C SER A 77 8.09 2.67 -11.37
N ALA A 78 7.58 2.65 -12.61
CA ALA A 78 6.56 3.56 -13.14
C ALA A 78 6.82 5.05 -12.84
N SER A 79 8.10 5.42 -12.63
CA SER A 79 8.52 6.70 -12.09
C SER A 79 8.61 7.77 -13.19
N TYR A 80 7.47 8.11 -13.79
CA TYR A 80 7.37 9.12 -14.84
C TYR A 80 7.36 10.53 -14.23
N TYR A 81 8.34 11.35 -14.59
CA TYR A 81 8.31 12.78 -14.29
C TYR A 81 7.07 13.40 -14.93
N THR A 82 6.28 14.15 -14.16
CA THR A 82 5.11 14.86 -14.66
C THR A 82 5.45 16.33 -14.89
N PRO A 83 5.34 16.85 -16.13
CA PRO A 83 5.61 18.24 -16.45
C PRO A 83 4.88 19.23 -15.54
N GLU A 84 5.60 20.25 -15.08
CA GLU A 84 5.09 21.29 -14.16
C GLU A 84 3.74 21.88 -14.60
N VAL A 85 3.57 22.16 -15.90
CA VAL A 85 2.32 22.69 -16.48
C VAL A 85 1.11 21.77 -16.25
N LEU A 86 1.29 20.44 -16.30
CA LEU A 86 0.22 19.47 -16.04
C LEU A 86 -0.06 19.34 -14.54
N THR A 87 0.98 19.36 -13.71
CA THR A 87 0.89 19.34 -12.24
C THR A 87 0.14 20.58 -11.72
N HIS A 88 0.59 21.78 -12.08
CA HIS A 88 -0.06 23.06 -11.75
C HIS A 88 -1.51 23.11 -12.24
N THR A 89 -1.78 22.67 -13.47
CA THR A 89 -3.15 22.68 -14.03
C THR A 89 -4.06 21.70 -13.28
N THR A 90 -3.59 20.49 -12.99
CA THR A 90 -4.37 19.50 -12.24
C THR A 90 -4.71 20.01 -10.84
N VAL A 91 -3.72 20.49 -10.09
CA VAL A 91 -3.92 21.05 -8.75
C VAL A 91 -4.89 22.25 -8.81
N LYS A 92 -4.68 23.19 -9.74
CA LYS A 92 -5.51 24.39 -9.92
C LYS A 92 -7.00 24.06 -10.10
N TYR A 93 -7.33 23.14 -11.00
CA TYR A 93 -8.73 22.76 -11.23
C TYR A 93 -9.29 21.82 -10.14
N THR A 94 -8.44 21.16 -9.35
CA THR A 94 -8.86 20.42 -8.13
C THR A 94 -9.20 21.37 -6.98
N LEU A 95 -8.43 22.45 -6.81
CA LEU A 95 -8.62 23.43 -5.75
C LEU A 95 -9.68 24.48 -6.09
N LYS A 96 -9.90 24.79 -7.38
CA LYS A 96 -10.90 25.78 -7.84
C LYS A 96 -12.26 25.66 -7.12
N PRO A 97 -12.88 24.47 -6.94
CA PRO A 97 -14.14 24.32 -6.22
C PRO A 97 -14.10 24.63 -4.72
N ILE A 98 -12.91 24.57 -4.10
CA ILE A 98 -12.68 24.94 -2.70
C ILE A 98 -12.46 26.45 -2.61
N LEU A 99 -11.78 27.05 -3.59
CA LEU A 99 -11.56 28.50 -3.67
C LEU A 99 -12.85 29.27 -4.03
N GLU A 100 -13.69 28.72 -4.92
CA GLU A 100 -15.07 29.18 -5.21
C GLU A 100 -15.88 29.37 -3.91
N ARG A 101 -15.67 28.52 -2.89
CA ARG A 101 -16.35 28.63 -1.59
C ARG A 101 -15.78 29.73 -0.68
N LEU A 102 -14.50 30.08 -0.81
CA LEU A 102 -13.94 31.26 -0.13
C LEU A 102 -14.48 32.55 -0.77
N GLU A 103 -14.58 32.57 -2.10
CA GLU A 103 -15.13 33.69 -2.88
C GLU A 103 -16.60 33.97 -2.53
N ASN A 104 -17.41 32.93 -2.36
CA ASN A 104 -18.80 33.02 -1.91
C ASN A 104 -18.98 33.29 -0.40
N GLY A 105 -17.91 33.25 0.41
CA GLY A 105 -17.98 33.35 1.87
C GLY A 105 -18.55 32.11 2.59
N GLU A 106 -18.66 30.98 1.90
CA GLU A 106 -19.09 29.67 2.42
C GLU A 106 -18.00 28.93 3.21
N MET A 107 -16.78 29.49 3.27
CA MET A 107 -15.59 28.93 3.88
C MET A 107 -14.68 30.07 4.33
N ARG A 108 -13.87 29.84 5.37
CA ARG A 108 -12.84 30.79 5.85
C ARG A 108 -11.44 30.34 5.46
N ALA A 109 -10.51 31.29 5.36
CA ALA A 109 -9.11 31.02 5.06
C ALA A 109 -8.49 30.01 6.03
N ASP A 110 -8.82 30.06 7.33
CA ASP A 110 -8.32 29.12 8.35
C ASP A 110 -8.80 27.67 8.15
N GLU A 111 -9.70 27.41 7.21
CA GLU A 111 -10.11 26.05 6.83
C GLU A 111 -9.23 25.47 5.71
N LEU A 112 -8.53 26.29 4.92
CA LEU A 112 -7.48 25.82 3.99
C LEU A 112 -6.37 25.08 4.74
N LEU A 113 -5.97 25.61 5.90
CA LEU A 113 -5.00 24.98 6.82
C LEU A 113 -5.50 23.68 7.47
N LYS A 114 -6.74 23.23 7.17
CA LYS A 114 -7.34 22.01 7.73
C LYS A 114 -7.62 20.94 6.67
N LEU A 115 -7.41 21.23 5.39
CA LEU A 115 -7.55 20.27 4.29
C LEU A 115 -6.59 19.10 4.50
N LYS A 116 -7.01 17.87 4.18
CA LYS A 116 -6.15 16.69 4.13
C LYS A 116 -5.92 16.32 2.66
N ILE A 117 -4.64 16.31 2.27
CA ILE A 117 -4.16 16.23 0.89
C ILE A 117 -3.42 14.91 0.69
N LEU A 118 -3.89 14.07 -0.24
CA LEU A 118 -3.25 12.80 -0.62
C LEU A 118 -2.58 12.89 -2.00
N GLU A 119 -1.38 12.34 -2.14
CA GLU A 119 -0.78 11.98 -3.43
C GLU A 119 -0.53 10.45 -3.45
N PRO A 120 -1.32 9.67 -4.23
CA PRO A 120 -1.14 8.23 -4.35
C PRO A 120 -0.12 7.91 -5.45
N ALA A 121 0.89 7.09 -5.16
CA ALA A 121 2.13 6.97 -5.95
C ALA A 121 2.86 8.32 -6.03
N MET A 122 3.23 8.84 -4.86
CA MET A 122 3.71 10.23 -4.69
C MET A 122 5.04 10.56 -5.38
N GLY A 123 5.86 9.57 -5.77
CA GLY A 123 7.16 9.84 -6.39
C GLY A 123 7.99 10.85 -5.59
N ALA A 124 8.46 11.90 -6.26
CA ALA A 124 9.20 13.01 -5.67
C ALA A 124 8.31 14.15 -5.08
N ALA A 125 7.07 13.84 -4.69
CA ALA A 125 6.09 14.76 -4.08
C ALA A 125 5.74 15.98 -4.98
N ALA A 126 5.53 15.74 -6.28
CA ALA A 126 5.33 16.80 -7.26
C ALA A 126 3.98 17.51 -7.09
N PHE A 127 2.88 16.74 -6.96
CA PHE A 127 1.55 17.32 -6.79
C PHE A 127 1.35 17.84 -5.35
N HIS A 128 2.00 17.25 -4.34
CA HIS A 128 2.05 17.81 -2.99
C HIS A 128 2.68 19.19 -2.95
N ASN A 129 3.88 19.36 -3.52
CA ASN A 129 4.56 20.65 -3.53
C ASN A 129 3.70 21.73 -4.17
N GLU A 130 3.02 21.39 -5.25
CA GLU A 130 2.17 22.33 -5.98
C GLU A 130 0.84 22.61 -5.27
N ALA A 131 0.24 21.62 -4.60
CA ALA A 131 -0.88 21.84 -3.69
C ALA A 131 -0.49 22.74 -2.51
N ILE A 132 0.69 22.52 -1.90
CA ILE A 132 1.24 23.40 -0.86
C ILE A 132 1.41 24.82 -1.39
N ASN A 133 1.98 25.00 -2.60
CA ASN A 133 2.18 26.30 -3.22
C ASN A 133 0.86 27.07 -3.37
N GLN A 134 -0.12 26.47 -4.05
CA GLN A 134 -1.39 27.15 -4.35
C GLN A 134 -2.23 27.40 -3.10
N ILE A 135 -2.29 26.45 -2.16
CA ILE A 135 -3.04 26.62 -0.90
C ILE A 135 -2.38 27.68 0.00
N ALA A 136 -1.04 27.78 0.02
CA ALA A 136 -0.35 28.78 0.84
C ALA A 136 -0.55 30.22 0.34
N VAL A 137 -0.50 30.43 -0.99
CA VAL A 137 -0.81 31.73 -1.60
C VAL A 137 -2.27 32.09 -1.36
N ALA A 138 -3.20 31.16 -1.63
CA ALA A 138 -4.62 31.37 -1.39
C ALA A 138 -4.91 31.70 0.09
N TYR A 139 -4.24 31.02 1.03
CA TYR A 139 -4.37 31.32 2.46
C TYR A 139 -4.01 32.77 2.77
N LEU A 140 -2.81 33.23 2.41
CA LEU A 140 -2.39 34.60 2.71
C LEU A 140 -3.28 35.65 2.03
N ASP A 141 -3.67 35.43 0.78
CA ASP A 141 -4.47 36.39 0.03
C ASP A 141 -5.90 36.50 0.58
N TRP A 142 -6.51 35.39 1.00
CA TRP A 142 -7.81 35.43 1.68
C TRP A 142 -7.71 35.92 3.12
N LYS A 143 -6.66 35.56 3.86
CA LYS A 143 -6.49 35.98 5.26
C LYS A 143 -6.26 37.48 5.39
N GLN A 144 -5.53 38.09 4.46
CA GLN A 144 -5.33 39.55 4.42
C GLN A 144 -6.64 40.29 4.15
N LYS A 145 -7.52 39.76 3.27
CA LYS A 145 -8.88 40.28 3.04
C LYS A 145 -9.74 40.16 4.31
N GLU A 146 -9.83 38.96 4.90
CA GLU A 146 -10.61 38.70 6.13
C GLU A 146 -10.24 39.63 7.29
N LYS A 147 -8.95 39.97 7.42
CA LYS A 147 -8.43 40.81 8.50
C LYS A 147 -8.35 42.30 8.17
N ASN A 148 -8.65 42.69 6.92
CA ASN A 148 -8.38 44.03 6.38
C ASN A 148 -6.97 44.56 6.73
N LYS A 149 -5.98 43.66 6.71
CA LYS A 149 -4.59 43.93 7.12
C LYS A 149 -3.67 43.20 6.14
N LYS A 150 -2.75 43.91 5.49
CA LYS A 150 -1.75 43.29 4.62
C LYS A 150 -0.52 42.83 5.42
N VAL A 151 0.15 41.78 4.93
CA VAL A 151 1.51 41.45 5.33
C VAL A 151 2.45 42.47 4.66
N PRO A 152 3.45 43.05 5.35
CA PRO A 152 4.41 43.94 4.71
C PRO A 152 5.17 43.23 3.58
N PRO A 153 5.46 43.87 2.43
CA PRO A 153 6.09 43.20 1.28
C PRO A 153 7.44 42.53 1.58
N ARG A 154 8.21 43.09 2.51
CA ARG A 154 9.47 42.51 3.00
C ARG A 154 9.28 41.21 3.80
N ASP A 155 8.13 41.04 4.46
CA ASP A 155 7.84 39.95 5.39
C ASP A 155 7.02 38.83 4.71
N TYR A 156 6.31 39.15 3.61
CA TYR A 156 5.43 38.21 2.88
C TYR A 156 6.13 36.91 2.43
N ARG A 157 7.41 36.97 2.02
CA ARG A 157 8.17 35.77 1.61
C ARG A 157 8.40 34.81 2.78
N GLU A 158 8.61 35.33 3.99
CA GLU A 158 8.82 34.50 5.18
C GLU A 158 7.49 33.90 5.66
N GLU A 159 6.42 34.71 5.71
CA GLU A 159 5.08 34.24 6.07
C GLU A 159 4.54 33.20 5.06
N LEU A 160 4.82 33.34 3.76
CA LEU A 160 4.45 32.34 2.78
C LEU A 160 5.15 31.00 3.07
N GLN A 161 6.44 31.01 3.42
CA GLN A 161 7.15 29.78 3.75
C GLN A 161 6.70 29.16 5.08
N LYS A 162 6.35 29.97 6.08
CA LYS A 162 5.71 29.48 7.32
C LYS A 162 4.38 28.78 7.02
N VAL A 163 3.53 29.37 6.18
CA VAL A 163 2.26 28.75 5.73
C VAL A 163 2.53 27.46 4.95
N LYS A 164 3.47 27.45 4.00
CA LYS A 164 3.84 26.24 3.26
C LYS A 164 4.31 25.12 4.19
N ALA A 165 5.20 25.45 5.14
CA ALA A 165 5.74 24.51 6.10
C ALA A 165 4.65 23.93 7.00
N TYR A 166 3.72 24.77 7.48
CA TYR A 166 2.55 24.32 8.23
C TYR A 166 1.75 23.27 7.43
N ILE A 167 1.43 23.55 6.17
CA ILE A 167 0.67 22.63 5.30
C ILE A 167 1.45 21.32 5.11
N ALA A 168 2.74 21.41 4.76
CA ALA A 168 3.59 20.23 4.55
C ALA A 168 3.71 19.33 5.80
N THR A 169 3.70 19.90 7.02
CA THR A 169 3.90 19.13 8.26
C THR A 169 2.62 18.80 9.03
N HIS A 170 1.43 19.13 8.52
CA HIS A 170 0.14 18.81 9.17
C HIS A 170 -0.95 18.28 8.22
N ASN A 171 -0.87 18.59 6.91
CA ASN A 171 -1.97 18.42 5.96
C ASN A 171 -1.66 17.45 4.82
N VAL A 172 -0.39 17.11 4.60
CA VAL A 172 0.10 16.35 3.44
C VAL A 172 0.35 14.88 3.79
N TYR A 173 -0.17 13.99 2.94
CA TYR A 173 -0.19 12.53 3.08
C TYR A 173 0.15 11.87 1.74
N GLY A 174 0.92 10.80 1.74
CA GLY A 174 1.40 10.16 0.52
C GLY A 174 1.82 8.72 0.73
N VAL A 175 1.83 7.98 -0.37
CA VAL A 175 2.28 6.58 -0.39
C VAL A 175 2.97 6.29 -1.71
N ASP A 176 4.14 5.66 -1.65
CA ASP A 176 4.85 5.13 -2.81
C ASP A 176 5.45 3.76 -2.50
N ILE A 177 5.50 2.86 -3.49
CA ILE A 177 6.05 1.51 -3.33
C ILE A 177 7.58 1.53 -3.27
N ASN A 178 8.21 2.56 -3.84
CA ASN A 178 9.65 2.74 -3.83
C ASN A 178 10.09 3.57 -2.58
N PRO A 179 10.80 2.98 -1.60
CA PRO A 179 11.25 3.72 -0.43
C PRO A 179 12.17 4.90 -0.80
N THR A 180 12.99 4.78 -1.84
CA THR A 180 13.84 5.86 -2.33
C THR A 180 13.02 7.04 -2.86
N ALA A 181 11.85 6.78 -3.47
CA ALA A 181 10.94 7.84 -3.90
C ALA A 181 10.36 8.59 -2.69
N VAL A 182 9.92 7.88 -1.64
CA VAL A 182 9.41 8.50 -0.42
C VAL A 182 10.44 9.41 0.25
N GLU A 183 11.72 9.00 0.35
CA GLU A 183 12.78 9.85 0.89
C GLU A 183 13.11 11.06 -0.01
N LEU A 184 13.12 10.88 -1.35
CA LEU A 184 13.25 12.00 -2.28
C LEU A 184 12.07 12.97 -2.17
N GLY A 185 10.84 12.47 -1.97
CA GLY A 185 9.65 13.27 -1.71
C GLY A 185 9.75 14.07 -0.40
N LYS A 186 10.21 13.46 0.70
CA LYS A 186 10.47 14.16 1.97
C LYS A 186 11.50 15.29 1.81
N LEU A 187 12.59 15.04 1.08
CA LEU A 187 13.61 16.06 0.79
C LEU A 187 13.07 17.18 -0.11
N SER A 188 12.35 16.82 -1.17
CA SER A 188 11.66 17.72 -2.10
C SER A 188 10.70 18.67 -1.36
N LEU A 189 9.88 18.13 -0.46
CA LEU A 189 8.99 18.90 0.42
C LEU A 189 9.76 19.82 1.36
N TRP A 190 10.83 19.33 2.01
CA TRP A 190 11.65 20.15 2.90
C TRP A 190 12.27 21.36 2.18
N LEU A 191 12.83 21.16 0.98
CA LEU A 191 13.45 22.21 0.17
C LEU A 191 12.44 23.28 -0.28
N ASN A 192 11.18 22.90 -0.56
CA ASN A 192 10.14 23.86 -0.93
C ASN A 192 9.75 24.79 0.24
N VAL A 193 9.75 24.30 1.47
CA VAL A 193 9.16 25.00 2.64
C VAL A 193 10.18 25.64 3.60
N ILE A 194 11.48 25.50 3.33
CA ILE A 194 12.54 25.98 4.21
C ILE A 194 12.47 27.50 4.44
N HIS A 195 12.58 27.90 5.71
CA HIS A 195 12.60 29.30 6.17
C HIS A 195 13.56 29.47 7.36
N LYS A 196 13.78 30.74 7.74
CA LYS A 196 14.62 31.11 8.88
C LYS A 196 14.13 30.41 10.17
N ASP A 197 15.07 29.95 10.98
CA ASP A 197 14.86 29.25 12.26
C ASP A 197 14.00 27.97 12.20
N MET A 198 13.68 27.46 11.00
CA MET A 198 12.90 26.23 10.82
C MET A 198 13.67 24.98 11.25
N GLN A 199 13.07 24.16 12.12
CA GLN A 199 13.55 22.81 12.45
C GLN A 199 13.22 21.80 11.33
N THR A 200 14.04 20.76 11.17
CA THR A 200 13.85 19.68 10.18
C THR A 200 12.42 19.12 10.21
N PRO A 201 11.71 19.07 9.07
CA PRO A 201 10.31 18.66 9.03
C PRO A 201 10.12 17.19 9.42
N PHE A 202 9.24 16.94 10.39
CA PHE A 202 8.85 15.59 10.78
C PHE A 202 7.52 15.21 10.12
N PHE A 203 7.59 14.46 9.02
CA PHE A 203 6.41 13.99 8.30
C PHE A 203 5.69 12.84 9.03
N GLY A 204 6.39 12.12 9.92
CA GLY A 204 5.83 10.97 10.65
C GLY A 204 5.37 9.87 9.69
N TYR A 205 4.28 9.19 10.04
CA TYR A 205 3.68 8.12 9.22
C TYR A 205 2.88 8.62 8.00
N ARG A 206 2.78 9.94 7.78
CA ARG A 206 1.93 10.51 6.73
C ARG A 206 2.47 10.28 5.33
N LEU A 207 3.78 10.12 5.20
CA LEU A 207 4.46 9.74 3.95
C LEU A 207 5.00 8.31 4.13
N GLY A 208 4.22 7.33 3.66
CA GLY A 208 4.46 5.91 3.89
C GLY A 208 5.07 5.17 2.70
N VAL A 209 5.88 4.14 2.98
CA VAL A 209 6.33 3.19 1.95
C VAL A 209 5.27 2.09 1.82
N GLY A 210 4.74 1.89 0.63
CA GLY A 210 3.72 0.87 0.39
C GLY A 210 3.06 0.91 -0.99
N ASN A 211 2.37 -0.17 -1.32
CA ASN A 211 1.65 -0.37 -2.55
C ASN A 211 0.26 0.27 -2.44
N ALA A 212 0.11 1.43 -3.08
CA ALA A 212 -1.11 2.24 -3.10
C ALA A 212 -2.40 1.52 -3.55
N VAL A 213 -2.31 0.28 -4.06
CA VAL A 213 -3.45 -0.52 -4.54
C VAL A 213 -3.56 -1.92 -3.93
N VAL A 214 -2.75 -2.29 -2.92
CA VAL A 214 -2.85 -3.60 -2.25
C VAL A 214 -2.98 -3.46 -0.73
N GLY A 215 -4.18 -3.76 -0.22
CA GLY A 215 -4.46 -3.80 1.22
C GLY A 215 -5.87 -4.23 1.58
N ALA A 216 -6.13 -4.35 2.88
CA ALA A 216 -7.48 -4.55 3.41
C ALA A 216 -8.13 -3.23 3.84
N TRP A 217 -9.45 -3.23 3.91
CA TRP A 217 -10.29 -2.06 4.22
C TRP A 217 -11.32 -2.45 5.29
N ARG A 218 -12.02 -1.48 5.89
CA ARG A 218 -13.14 -1.70 6.81
C ARG A 218 -14.42 -2.09 6.06
N LYS A 219 -14.32 -3.15 5.25
CA LYS A 219 -15.42 -3.76 4.48
C LYS A 219 -15.93 -5.03 5.19
N VAL A 220 -17.23 -5.27 5.13
CA VAL A 220 -17.89 -6.39 5.82
C VAL A 220 -18.89 -7.16 4.96
N TYR A 221 -19.08 -8.44 5.29
CA TYR A 221 -20.19 -9.27 4.81
C TYR A 221 -21.18 -9.55 5.95
N SER A 222 -22.48 -9.45 5.69
CA SER A 222 -23.52 -9.89 6.63
C SER A 222 -23.63 -11.42 6.66
N LYS A 223 -23.96 -11.94 7.84
CA LYS A 223 -24.23 -13.35 8.18
C LYS A 223 -25.04 -14.10 7.13
N GLU A 224 -26.00 -13.44 6.48
CA GLU A 224 -26.85 -14.08 5.46
C GLU A 224 -26.04 -14.70 4.31
N TYR A 225 -24.96 -14.03 3.86
CA TYR A 225 -24.11 -14.49 2.76
C TYR A 225 -23.05 -15.51 3.18
N LEU A 226 -22.92 -15.75 4.48
CA LEU A 226 -21.84 -16.51 5.09
C LEU A 226 -22.35 -17.82 5.72
N ILE A 227 -23.49 -17.77 6.41
CA ILE A 227 -23.95 -18.84 7.31
C ILE A 227 -24.41 -20.08 6.53
N LEU A 228 -23.99 -21.24 7.04
CA LEU A 228 -24.44 -22.55 6.60
C LEU A 228 -25.95 -22.67 6.79
N LYS A 229 -26.66 -22.95 5.69
CA LYS A 229 -28.04 -23.44 5.70
C LYS A 229 -28.07 -24.76 4.93
N TYR A 230 -28.93 -25.68 5.35
CA TYR A 230 -29.15 -26.94 4.67
C TYR A 230 -30.21 -26.79 3.59
N ALA A 231 -29.92 -27.28 2.39
CA ALA A 231 -30.83 -27.26 1.24
C ALA A 231 -31.89 -28.37 1.30
N ASN A 232 -31.85 -29.24 2.32
CA ASN A 232 -32.81 -30.29 2.57
C ASN A 232 -33.04 -30.53 4.08
N ALA A 233 -34.22 -31.01 4.44
CA ALA A 233 -34.61 -31.28 5.83
C ALA A 233 -33.65 -32.26 6.53
N ASN A 234 -33.17 -33.28 5.81
CA ASN A 234 -32.28 -34.33 6.31
C ASN A 234 -30.82 -33.85 6.53
N ARG A 235 -30.52 -32.57 6.27
CA ARG A 235 -29.20 -31.94 6.52
C ARG A 235 -28.00 -32.58 5.81
N THR A 236 -28.20 -33.35 4.75
CA THR A 236 -27.11 -33.99 3.99
C THR A 236 -26.49 -33.09 2.93
N ARG A 237 -27.12 -31.96 2.58
CA ARG A 237 -26.61 -31.01 1.57
C ARG A 237 -26.77 -29.57 2.05
N PHE A 238 -25.72 -28.75 1.93
CA PHE A 238 -25.77 -27.33 2.23
C PHE A 238 -26.00 -26.46 0.98
N GLU A 239 -26.57 -25.28 1.18
CA GLU A 239 -26.59 -24.21 0.17
C GLU A 239 -25.17 -23.70 -0.07
N LYS A 240 -24.79 -23.46 -1.33
CA LYS A 240 -23.53 -22.78 -1.65
C LYS A 240 -23.53 -21.36 -1.09
N ARG A 241 -22.48 -20.99 -0.37
CA ARG A 241 -22.19 -19.62 0.07
C ARG A 241 -20.94 -19.14 -0.65
N GLU A 242 -21.14 -18.37 -1.72
CA GLU A 242 -20.05 -17.84 -2.55
C GLU A 242 -19.96 -16.31 -2.33
N TRP A 243 -19.60 -15.89 -1.11
CA TRP A 243 -19.54 -14.47 -0.74
C TRP A 243 -18.53 -13.68 -1.57
N TRP A 244 -17.45 -14.32 -2.02
CA TRP A 244 -16.45 -13.77 -2.95
C TRP A 244 -17.01 -13.38 -4.33
N ASN A 245 -18.24 -13.81 -4.68
CA ASN A 245 -18.96 -13.35 -5.87
C ASN A 245 -19.86 -12.12 -5.58
N LYS A 246 -19.66 -11.43 -4.45
CA LYS A 246 -20.37 -10.20 -4.07
C LYS A 246 -19.38 -9.16 -3.53
N ALA A 247 -19.64 -7.89 -3.78
CA ALA A 247 -18.90 -6.82 -3.11
C ALA A 247 -19.32 -6.71 -1.63
N PRO A 248 -18.39 -6.65 -0.67
CA PRO A 248 -18.68 -6.38 0.74
C PRO A 248 -19.06 -4.90 0.95
N ARG A 249 -19.74 -4.61 2.05
CA ARG A 249 -20.18 -3.27 2.43
C ARG A 249 -19.04 -2.52 3.12
N GLN A 250 -18.62 -1.37 2.59
CA GLN A 250 -17.75 -0.42 3.33
C GLN A 250 -18.46 0.07 4.60
N ILE A 251 -17.76 0.13 5.73
CA ILE A 251 -18.19 0.84 6.93
C ILE A 251 -17.66 2.29 6.83
N PRO A 252 -18.53 3.31 6.70
CA PRO A 252 -18.07 4.70 6.77
C PRO A 252 -17.58 5.04 8.17
N TRP A 253 -16.77 6.09 8.33
CA TRP A 253 -16.27 6.47 9.67
C TRP A 253 -17.22 7.38 10.45
N SER A 254 -18.03 8.19 9.75
CA SER A 254 -19.09 9.01 10.33
C SER A 254 -20.44 8.75 9.65
N GLY A 255 -21.50 9.40 10.14
CA GLY A 255 -22.84 9.30 9.55
C GLY A 255 -23.54 7.94 9.75
N LYS A 256 -24.56 7.68 8.94
CA LYS A 256 -25.46 6.52 9.07
C LYS A 256 -24.79 5.22 8.63
N GLY A 257 -24.73 4.23 9.52
CA GLY A 257 -24.13 2.91 9.24
C GLY A 257 -22.61 2.82 9.51
N SER A 258 -22.05 3.80 10.22
CA SER A 258 -20.64 3.90 10.61
C SER A 258 -20.17 2.93 11.69
N LYS A 259 -21.13 2.32 12.41
CA LYS A 259 -20.86 1.15 13.25
C LYS A 259 -21.15 -0.12 12.45
N ARG A 260 -20.24 -1.09 12.53
CA ARG A 260 -20.49 -2.47 12.09
C ARG A 260 -21.68 -3.03 12.85
N LYS A 261 -22.56 -3.79 12.19
CA LYS A 261 -23.63 -4.52 12.88
C LYS A 261 -23.07 -5.79 13.51
N ARG A 262 -23.71 -6.29 14.58
CA ARG A 262 -23.32 -7.57 15.18
C ARG A 262 -23.41 -8.77 14.21
N ASP A 263 -24.25 -8.70 13.17
CA ASP A 263 -24.34 -9.75 12.14
C ASP A 263 -23.30 -9.61 11.00
N GLU A 264 -22.42 -8.62 11.04
CA GLU A 264 -21.43 -8.35 10.00
C GLU A 264 -20.00 -8.75 10.43
N ILE A 265 -19.26 -9.40 9.53
CA ILE A 265 -17.89 -9.90 9.72
C ILE A 265 -16.94 -9.17 8.75
N TYR A 266 -15.76 -8.77 9.21
CA TYR A 266 -14.72 -8.13 8.38
C TYR A 266 -14.26 -9.03 7.23
N HIS A 267 -14.14 -8.46 6.03
CA HIS A 267 -13.81 -9.21 4.81
C HIS A 267 -12.44 -9.88 4.91
N PHE A 268 -11.48 -9.25 5.60
CA PHE A 268 -10.14 -9.78 5.81
C PHE A 268 -10.06 -10.91 6.86
N LEU A 269 -11.18 -11.29 7.47
CA LEU A 269 -11.30 -12.51 8.28
C LEU A 269 -11.81 -13.70 7.45
N LEU A 270 -12.05 -13.51 6.15
CA LEU A 270 -12.73 -14.47 5.29
C LEU A 270 -11.90 -14.81 4.05
N PRO A 271 -11.81 -16.11 3.68
CA PRO A 271 -11.07 -16.52 2.50
C PRO A 271 -11.82 -16.20 1.22
N ASP A 272 -11.07 -16.12 0.13
CA ASP A 272 -11.57 -16.07 -1.24
C ASP A 272 -11.21 -17.38 -1.97
N LYS A 273 -12.05 -17.79 -2.92
CA LYS A 273 -11.76 -18.94 -3.78
C LYS A 273 -10.60 -18.65 -4.75
N ASN A 274 -10.33 -17.37 -5.02
CA ASN A 274 -9.29 -16.92 -5.94
C ASN A 274 -7.93 -16.66 -5.27
N MET A 275 -7.84 -16.73 -3.92
CA MET A 275 -6.56 -16.74 -3.18
C MET A 275 -5.64 -17.87 -3.65
N VAL A 276 -4.33 -17.75 -3.39
CA VAL A 276 -3.25 -18.53 -4.01
C VAL A 276 -3.40 -18.59 -5.55
N PRO A 277 -3.29 -17.46 -6.27
CA PRO A 277 -3.43 -17.39 -7.72
C PRO A 277 -2.33 -18.13 -8.49
N SER A 278 -1.10 -18.12 -7.98
CA SER A 278 0.04 -18.89 -8.51
C SER A 278 -0.29 -20.37 -8.82
N ALA A 279 -1.18 -21.00 -8.03
CA ALA A 279 -1.71 -22.35 -8.24
C ALA A 279 -2.57 -22.54 -9.51
N ASN A 280 -2.83 -21.46 -10.27
CA ASN A 280 -3.48 -21.49 -11.58
C ASN A 280 -2.46 -21.58 -12.74
N ILE A 281 -1.21 -21.16 -12.53
CA ILE A 281 -0.17 -21.07 -13.58
C ILE A 281 0.12 -22.46 -14.14
N LYS A 282 0.10 -22.60 -15.48
CA LYS A 282 0.22 -23.89 -16.16
C LYS A 282 1.53 -24.61 -15.82
N MET A 283 2.68 -23.98 -16.07
CA MET A 283 3.99 -24.60 -15.86
C MET A 283 4.22 -25.03 -14.39
N LEU A 284 3.70 -24.27 -13.43
CA LEU A 284 3.85 -24.59 -12.00
C LEU A 284 2.91 -25.73 -11.56
N LYS A 285 1.75 -25.93 -12.22
CA LYS A 285 0.92 -27.13 -12.03
C LYS A 285 1.61 -28.39 -12.57
N GLU A 286 2.35 -28.26 -13.66
CA GLU A 286 3.06 -29.36 -14.32
C GLU A 286 4.34 -29.74 -13.54
N GLU A 287 5.05 -28.75 -12.97
CA GLU A 287 6.22 -28.93 -12.11
C GLU A 287 5.86 -29.36 -10.67
N TYR A 288 4.79 -28.80 -10.09
CA TYR A 288 4.37 -29.03 -8.70
C TYR A 288 2.93 -29.56 -8.57
N PRO A 289 2.58 -30.71 -9.21
CA PRO A 289 1.20 -31.21 -9.26
C PRO A 289 0.65 -31.62 -7.89
N LYS A 290 1.51 -32.04 -6.94
CA LYS A 290 1.11 -32.37 -5.56
C LYS A 290 0.63 -31.12 -4.82
N GLN A 291 1.41 -30.05 -4.88
CA GLN A 291 1.10 -28.74 -4.31
C GLN A 291 -0.17 -28.16 -4.95
N ALA A 292 -0.27 -28.17 -6.29
CA ALA A 292 -1.45 -27.73 -7.01
C ALA A 292 -2.73 -28.50 -6.59
N LYS A 293 -2.65 -29.82 -6.39
CA LYS A 293 -3.77 -30.62 -5.86
C LYS A 293 -4.10 -30.24 -4.41
N ALA A 294 -3.11 -30.17 -3.53
CA ALA A 294 -3.28 -29.81 -2.13
C ALA A 294 -3.94 -28.43 -1.96
N ILE A 295 -3.49 -27.43 -2.73
CA ILE A 295 -4.07 -26.08 -2.76
C ILE A 295 -5.52 -26.11 -3.27
N ASN A 296 -5.84 -26.91 -4.30
CA ASN A 296 -7.23 -27.05 -4.76
C ASN A 296 -8.16 -27.73 -3.75
N GLU A 297 -7.63 -28.61 -2.88
CA GLU A 297 -8.38 -29.18 -1.76
C GLU A 297 -8.49 -28.21 -0.56
N TRP A 298 -7.42 -27.44 -0.30
CA TRP A 298 -7.39 -26.35 0.67
C TRP A 298 -8.45 -25.29 0.34
N LYS A 299 -8.48 -24.77 -0.90
CA LYS A 299 -9.50 -23.81 -1.38
C LYS A 299 -10.92 -24.34 -1.07
N LYS A 300 -11.23 -25.58 -1.47
CA LYS A 300 -12.55 -26.22 -1.23
C LYS A 300 -12.93 -26.32 0.24
N LYS A 301 -11.98 -26.62 1.13
CA LYS A 301 -12.20 -26.74 2.59
C LYS A 301 -12.31 -25.36 3.26
N PHE A 302 -11.46 -24.42 2.85
CA PHE A 302 -11.37 -23.10 3.45
C PHE A 302 -12.59 -22.24 3.08
N THR A 303 -13.14 -22.37 1.87
CA THR A 303 -14.32 -21.59 1.42
C THR A 303 -15.68 -22.28 1.68
N LEU A 304 -15.79 -23.17 2.69
CA LEU A 304 -17.09 -23.74 3.10
C LEU A 304 -18.01 -22.70 3.78
N PRO A 305 -19.35 -22.90 3.81
CA PRO A 305 -20.24 -22.04 4.59
C PRO A 305 -19.87 -22.00 6.08
N ILE A 306 -19.95 -20.82 6.71
CA ILE A 306 -19.60 -20.61 8.12
C ILE A 306 -20.63 -21.29 9.04
N ASN A 307 -20.19 -22.04 10.04
CA ASN A 307 -21.10 -22.65 11.02
C ASN A 307 -21.48 -21.68 12.16
N GLY A 308 -22.41 -22.09 13.04
CA GLY A 308 -22.94 -21.22 14.10
C GLY A 308 -21.93 -20.82 15.18
N ASP A 309 -21.00 -21.71 15.52
CA ASP A 309 -19.95 -21.47 16.53
C ASP A 309 -18.80 -20.66 15.96
N GLU A 310 -18.36 -21.02 14.76
CA GLU A 310 -17.33 -20.27 14.03
C GLU A 310 -17.78 -18.83 13.77
N PHE A 311 -19.05 -18.61 13.42
CA PHE A 311 -19.59 -17.25 13.28
C PHE A 311 -19.54 -16.46 14.61
N ARG A 312 -19.76 -17.12 15.76
CA ARG A 312 -19.62 -16.47 17.09
C ARG A 312 -18.15 -16.10 17.38
N THR A 313 -17.20 -16.92 16.97
CA THR A 313 -15.76 -16.61 17.11
C THR A 313 -15.36 -15.43 16.21
N LEU A 314 -15.74 -15.46 14.93
CA LEU A 314 -15.48 -14.38 13.97
C LEU A 314 -16.16 -13.06 14.37
N GLN A 315 -17.34 -13.13 15.00
CA GLN A 315 -18.04 -11.99 15.59
C GLN A 315 -17.21 -11.36 16.72
N LYS A 316 -16.73 -12.15 17.69
CA LYS A 316 -15.85 -11.67 18.78
C LYS A 316 -14.55 -11.04 18.26
N ILE A 317 -13.90 -11.69 17.28
CA ILE A 317 -12.70 -11.16 16.61
C ILE A 317 -13.02 -9.80 15.96
N SER A 318 -14.17 -9.68 15.29
CA SER A 318 -14.61 -8.43 14.67
C SER A 318 -14.95 -7.35 15.71
N ASP A 319 -15.48 -7.72 16.89
CA ASP A 319 -15.74 -6.81 18.00
C ASP A 319 -14.42 -6.28 18.60
N GLN A 320 -13.39 -7.13 18.75
CA GLN A 320 -12.05 -6.72 19.19
C GLN A 320 -11.33 -5.83 18.16
N ILE A 321 -11.49 -6.10 16.86
CA ILE A 321 -10.95 -5.25 15.78
C ILE A 321 -11.55 -3.85 15.82
N ASP A 322 -12.85 -3.71 16.07
CA ASP A 322 -13.49 -2.39 16.23
C ASP A 322 -12.93 -1.60 17.43
N GLN A 323 -12.53 -2.29 18.51
CA GLN A 323 -11.84 -1.69 19.66
C GLN A 323 -10.41 -1.27 19.30
N LEU A 324 -9.62 -2.15 18.67
CA LEU A 324 -8.24 -1.85 18.30
C LEU A 324 -8.13 -0.65 17.33
N PHE A 325 -9.10 -0.44 16.43
CA PHE A 325 -9.13 0.75 15.57
C PHE A 325 -9.35 2.05 16.36
N GLU A 326 -10.11 2.00 17.47
CA GLU A 326 -10.34 3.16 18.36
C GLU A 326 -9.10 3.45 19.23
N GLU A 327 -8.42 2.42 19.70
CA GLU A 327 -7.17 2.54 20.48
C GLU A 327 -6.00 3.03 19.61
N HIS A 328 -5.86 2.47 18.41
CA HIS A 328 -4.90 2.91 17.40
C HIS A 328 -5.09 4.40 17.07
N TYR A 329 -6.32 4.84 16.81
CA TYR A 329 -6.62 6.25 16.56
C TYR A 329 -6.17 7.16 17.70
N LYS A 330 -6.40 6.77 18.97
CA LYS A 330 -5.99 7.57 20.13
C LYS A 330 -4.47 7.71 20.22
N GLN A 331 -3.74 6.59 20.13
CA GLN A 331 -2.27 6.59 20.14
C GLN A 331 -1.69 7.39 18.96
N GLN A 332 -2.21 7.16 17.75
CA GLN A 332 -1.78 7.85 16.53
C GLN A 332 -2.04 9.36 16.58
N LYS A 333 -3.11 9.79 17.28
CA LYS A 333 -3.42 11.20 17.55
C LYS A 333 -2.50 11.82 18.60
N GLU A 334 -2.30 11.15 19.73
CA GLU A 334 -1.41 11.60 20.82
C GLU A 334 0.05 11.78 20.33
N ILE A 335 0.53 10.84 19.51
CA ILE A 335 1.84 10.92 18.86
C ILE A 335 1.89 12.12 17.89
N ASN A 336 0.85 12.37 17.08
CA ASN A 336 0.80 13.57 16.24
C ASN A 336 0.88 14.85 17.07
N GLU A 337 0.02 14.98 18.08
CA GLU A 337 -0.07 16.19 18.91
C GLU A 337 1.24 16.49 19.65
N SER A 338 2.00 15.43 19.98
CA SER A 338 3.32 15.50 20.62
C SER A 338 4.50 15.71 19.65
N THR A 339 4.41 15.28 18.39
CA THR A 339 5.54 15.29 17.43
C THR A 339 5.41 16.33 16.31
N GLN A 340 4.24 16.98 16.16
CA GLN A 340 4.02 18.10 15.24
C GLN A 340 5.00 19.27 15.46
N LEU A 341 5.08 20.16 14.47
CA LEU A 341 5.92 21.35 14.53
C LEU A 341 5.07 22.57 14.84
N ARG A 342 5.33 23.26 15.96
CA ARG A 342 4.67 24.53 16.24
C ARG A 342 5.26 25.60 15.32
N ILE A 343 4.53 25.88 14.25
CA ILE A 343 4.88 26.88 13.24
C ILE A 343 3.90 28.04 13.42
N GLN A 344 4.42 29.24 13.65
CA GLN A 344 3.62 30.47 13.61
C GLN A 344 3.06 30.66 12.21
N VAL A 345 1.77 30.94 12.11
CA VAL A 345 1.13 31.26 10.82
C VAL A 345 0.40 32.59 10.98
N TRP A 346 0.77 33.57 10.15
CA TRP A 346 0.17 34.90 10.16
C TRP A 346 -1.37 34.83 10.09
N PRO A 347 -2.12 35.55 10.95
CA PRO A 347 -1.67 36.63 11.84
C PRO A 347 -1.48 36.18 13.31
N GLN A 348 -1.25 34.89 13.59
CA GLN A 348 -1.17 34.39 14.97
C GLN A 348 0.27 34.38 15.51
N GLU A 349 0.44 34.95 16.70
CA GLU A 349 1.68 34.91 17.48
C GLU A 349 1.58 33.76 18.50
N THR A 350 2.14 32.61 18.14
CA THR A 350 2.20 31.38 18.96
C THR A 350 3.67 31.01 19.22
N GLU A 351 4.00 30.25 20.26
CA GLU A 351 5.38 29.79 20.48
C GLU A 351 5.87 28.89 19.33
N GLN A 352 7.05 29.19 18.77
CA GLN A 352 7.69 28.36 17.74
C GLN A 352 8.45 27.17 18.34
N GLY A 353 8.54 26.09 17.57
CA GLY A 353 9.47 24.97 17.82
C GLY A 353 8.80 23.62 18.14
N ALA A 354 9.59 22.55 18.16
CA ALA A 354 9.16 21.25 18.66
C ALA A 354 9.50 21.05 20.13
N LEU A 355 8.69 20.23 20.81
CA LEU A 355 8.98 19.71 22.15
C LEU A 355 10.18 18.74 22.17
N PHE A 356 10.49 18.11 21.03
CA PHE A 356 11.43 17.00 20.89
C PHE A 356 12.24 17.08 19.59
N ASP A 357 13.45 16.53 19.60
CA ASP A 357 14.31 16.36 18.43
C ASP A 357 13.77 15.30 17.44
N TYR A 358 14.36 15.23 16.24
CA TYR A 358 13.93 14.33 15.17
C TYR A 358 14.00 12.84 15.58
N TYR A 359 15.09 12.38 16.20
CA TYR A 359 15.26 10.96 16.58
C TYR A 359 14.29 10.54 17.68
N LYS A 360 13.95 11.46 18.60
CA LYS A 360 12.92 11.23 19.61
C LYS A 360 11.52 11.15 18.98
N LYS A 361 11.18 12.02 18.03
CA LYS A 361 9.92 11.94 17.26
C LYS A 361 9.80 10.64 16.47
N GLU A 362 10.89 10.24 15.79
CA GLU A 362 10.97 8.99 15.04
C GLU A 362 10.78 7.77 15.94
N ARG A 363 11.44 7.74 17.11
CA ARG A 363 11.26 6.69 18.12
C ARG A 363 9.81 6.63 18.63
N MET A 364 9.20 7.77 18.92
CA MET A 364 7.80 7.85 19.37
C MET A 364 6.83 7.34 18.29
N ALA A 365 7.04 7.70 17.01
CA ALA A 365 6.26 7.15 15.90
C ALA A 365 6.52 5.65 15.69
N GLY A 366 7.73 5.16 16.01
CA GLY A 366 8.13 3.76 15.93
C GLY A 366 7.39 2.82 16.89
N VAL A 367 6.91 3.32 18.04
CA VAL A 367 6.18 2.53 19.07
C VAL A 367 5.00 1.75 18.49
N ARG A 368 4.33 2.27 17.44
CA ARG A 368 3.22 1.56 16.78
C ARG A 368 3.62 0.17 16.25
N ASN A 369 4.90 -0.04 15.94
CA ASN A 369 5.44 -1.30 15.41
C ASN A 369 5.77 -2.33 16.49
N GLU A 370 5.61 -2.01 17.78
CA GLU A 370 5.77 -2.97 18.87
C GLU A 370 4.66 -4.02 18.86
N THR A 371 4.97 -5.27 19.24
CA THR A 371 4.06 -6.42 19.05
C THR A 371 2.70 -6.27 19.74
N ASN A 372 2.66 -5.52 20.84
CA ASN A 372 1.47 -5.23 21.65
C ASN A 372 0.66 -4.03 21.14
N ALA A 373 1.21 -3.17 20.27
CA ALA A 373 0.49 -2.00 19.78
C ALA A 373 -0.73 -2.40 18.91
N PRO A 374 -1.88 -1.71 19.07
CA PRO A 374 -3.06 -1.90 18.23
C PRO A 374 -2.78 -1.83 16.73
N TYR A 375 -1.89 -0.93 16.28
CA TYR A 375 -1.42 -0.89 14.89
C TYR A 375 -0.81 -2.23 14.46
N TYR A 376 0.20 -2.74 15.17
CA TYR A 376 0.89 -3.98 14.81
C TYR A 376 -0.08 -5.17 14.72
N LYS A 377 -1.01 -5.30 15.68
CA LYS A 377 -2.03 -6.36 15.67
C LYS A 377 -2.92 -6.28 14.44
N LEU A 378 -3.47 -5.10 14.14
CA LEU A 378 -4.31 -4.88 12.96
C LEU A 378 -3.52 -5.12 11.67
N LYS A 379 -2.31 -4.56 11.56
CA LYS A 379 -1.41 -4.72 10.41
C LYS A 379 -1.08 -6.19 10.16
N MET A 380 -0.74 -6.96 11.19
CA MET A 380 -0.43 -8.39 11.07
C MET A 380 -1.64 -9.21 10.59
N ILE A 381 -2.84 -8.95 11.13
CA ILE A 381 -4.08 -9.64 10.69
C ILE A 381 -4.39 -9.32 9.22
N MET A 382 -4.27 -8.05 8.83
CA MET A 382 -4.58 -7.59 7.48
C MET A 382 -3.49 -7.98 6.46
N ASP A 383 -2.21 -8.02 6.84
CA ASP A 383 -1.08 -8.52 6.05
C ASP A 383 -1.13 -10.02 5.84
N TYR A 384 -1.60 -10.78 6.84
CA TYR A 384 -1.82 -12.22 6.72
C TYR A 384 -2.93 -12.50 5.70
N TRP A 385 -4.05 -11.77 5.75
CA TRP A 385 -5.09 -11.87 4.73
C TRP A 385 -4.59 -11.48 3.33
N CYS A 386 -3.79 -10.40 3.21
CA CYS A 386 -3.17 -10.02 1.95
C CYS A 386 -2.20 -11.11 1.45
N SER A 387 -1.41 -11.70 2.33
CA SER A 387 -0.46 -12.78 2.00
C SER A 387 -1.12 -13.97 1.31
N LEU A 388 -2.37 -14.32 1.66
CA LEU A 388 -3.12 -15.39 0.99
C LEU A 388 -3.41 -15.11 -0.50
N TRP A 389 -3.45 -13.84 -0.92
CA TRP A 389 -3.55 -13.46 -2.34
C TRP A 389 -2.23 -13.50 -3.08
N PHE A 390 -1.12 -13.37 -2.37
CA PHE A 390 0.23 -13.30 -2.95
C PHE A 390 1.07 -14.56 -2.69
N TRP A 391 0.44 -15.59 -2.14
CA TRP A 391 1.08 -16.83 -1.75
C TRP A 391 1.63 -17.58 -2.96
N ASP A 392 2.92 -17.90 -2.89
CA ASP A 392 3.61 -18.73 -3.86
C ASP A 392 3.32 -20.21 -3.57
N MET A 393 2.69 -20.89 -4.54
CA MET A 393 2.28 -22.30 -4.45
C MET A 393 3.43 -23.29 -4.20
N ARG A 394 4.69 -22.85 -4.33
CA ARG A 394 5.86 -23.65 -3.94
C ARG A 394 5.95 -23.86 -2.42
N ASN A 395 5.32 -22.98 -1.63
CA ASN A 395 5.25 -23.05 -0.16
C ASN A 395 3.84 -23.51 0.31
N ALA A 396 3.31 -24.57 -0.30
CA ALA A 396 1.92 -24.99 -0.12
C ALA A 396 1.62 -25.59 1.26
N GLU A 397 2.64 -26.20 1.87
CA GLU A 397 2.64 -26.84 3.19
C GLU A 397 2.45 -25.85 4.35
N GLU A 398 2.87 -24.59 4.18
CA GLU A 398 2.73 -23.54 5.19
C GLU A 398 1.36 -22.87 5.22
N LEU A 399 0.48 -23.15 4.24
CA LEU A 399 -0.86 -22.59 4.18
C LEU A 399 -1.69 -23.01 5.41
N PRO A 400 -2.30 -22.07 6.15
CA PRO A 400 -3.09 -22.40 7.34
C PRO A 400 -4.34 -23.18 6.95
N THR A 401 -4.73 -24.19 7.74
CA THR A 401 -6.12 -24.64 7.69
C THR A 401 -7.04 -23.53 8.20
N ARG A 402 -8.34 -23.66 7.97
CA ARG A 402 -9.33 -22.70 8.46
C ARG A 402 -9.33 -22.52 9.98
N GLN A 403 -8.99 -23.58 10.72
CA GLN A 403 -8.88 -23.53 12.18
C GLN A 403 -7.58 -22.83 12.60
N ASP A 404 -6.47 -23.10 11.91
CA ASP A 404 -5.20 -22.39 12.14
C ASP A 404 -5.36 -20.90 11.89
N TYR A 405 -5.95 -20.49 10.76
CA TYR A 405 -6.13 -19.06 10.42
C TYR A 405 -6.90 -18.29 11.51
N ILE A 406 -7.95 -18.89 12.07
CA ILE A 406 -8.72 -18.30 13.17
C ILE A 406 -7.92 -18.32 14.49
N SER A 407 -7.18 -19.41 14.76
CA SER A 407 -6.34 -19.57 15.95
C SER A 407 -5.15 -18.58 15.97
N ASP A 408 -4.49 -18.40 14.83
CA ASP A 408 -3.39 -17.45 14.63
C ASP A 408 -3.88 -16.00 14.86
N ILE A 409 -5.06 -15.64 14.34
CA ILE A 409 -5.69 -14.33 14.57
C ILE A 409 -6.01 -14.13 16.05
N LEU A 410 -6.54 -15.14 16.74
CA LEU A 410 -6.75 -15.08 18.20
C LEU A 410 -5.42 -14.90 18.94
N ASN A 411 -4.35 -15.60 18.55
CA ASN A 411 -3.02 -15.44 19.15
C ASN A 411 -2.43 -14.03 18.95
N ILE A 412 -2.67 -13.38 17.81
CA ILE A 412 -2.29 -11.97 17.56
C ILE A 412 -3.07 -11.03 18.48
N LEU A 413 -4.34 -11.31 18.75
CA LEU A 413 -5.19 -10.48 19.62
C LEU A 413 -4.87 -10.68 21.12
N GLU A 414 -4.50 -11.89 21.54
CA GLU A 414 -4.21 -12.27 22.94
C GLU A 414 -2.83 -11.83 23.48
N LEU A 415 -2.01 -11.12 22.69
CA LEU A 415 -0.62 -10.79 23.04
C LEU A 415 -0.46 -10.04 24.37
N ASP A 416 -1.46 -9.28 24.79
CA ASP A 416 -1.42 -8.47 26.02
C ASP A 416 -1.41 -9.33 27.28
N ILE A 417 -2.22 -10.40 27.30
CA ILE A 417 -2.35 -11.30 28.46
C ILE A 417 -1.05 -12.07 28.68
N LYS A 418 -0.44 -12.58 27.60
CA LYS A 418 0.77 -13.42 27.65
C LYS A 418 2.00 -12.62 28.12
N LYS A 419 2.13 -11.34 27.72
CA LYS A 419 3.20 -10.46 28.21
C LYS A 419 2.96 -9.96 29.63
N ALA A 420 1.71 -9.63 30.01
CA ALA A 420 1.41 -9.15 31.36
C ALA A 420 1.69 -10.20 32.45
N LEU A 421 1.36 -11.47 32.18
CA LEU A 421 1.65 -12.57 33.11
C LEU A 421 3.16 -12.80 33.27
N ALA A 422 3.91 -12.88 32.16
CA ALA A 422 5.37 -13.04 32.21
C ALA A 422 6.09 -11.85 32.90
N ALA A 423 5.55 -10.63 32.78
CA ALA A 423 6.07 -9.47 33.50
C ALA A 423 5.84 -9.55 35.02
N GLN A 424 4.72 -10.16 35.46
CA GLN A 424 4.48 -10.44 36.88
C GLN A 424 5.39 -11.54 37.43
N GLU A 425 5.73 -12.55 36.63
CA GLU A 425 6.67 -13.61 37.01
C GLU A 425 8.10 -13.05 37.18
N ASN A 426 8.60 -12.20 36.27
CA ASN A 426 9.92 -11.57 36.41
C ASN A 426 10.03 -10.62 37.61
N SER A 427 8.93 -10.00 38.06
CA SER A 427 8.94 -9.10 39.24
C SER A 427 9.04 -9.80 40.60
N ILE A 428 9.37 -11.10 40.62
CA ILE A 428 9.48 -11.93 41.84
C ILE A 428 10.92 -12.35 42.14
N GLU A 429 11.87 -12.18 41.22
CA GLU A 429 13.28 -12.63 41.41
C GLU A 429 14.33 -11.49 41.52
N GLU A 430 13.99 -10.23 41.25
CA GLU A 430 14.93 -9.07 41.38
C GLU A 430 14.68 -8.21 42.64
N ASP A 431 14.78 -8.81 43.83
CA ASP A 431 14.77 -8.05 45.10
C ASP A 431 15.77 -8.63 46.13
N SER A 432 17.07 -8.50 45.86
CA SER A 432 18.14 -9.02 46.75
C SER A 432 19.50 -8.29 46.67
N VAL A 433 19.54 -6.96 46.83
CA VAL A 433 20.78 -6.23 47.18
C VAL A 433 20.57 -5.27 48.36
N ASP A 434 21.44 -5.40 49.37
CA ASP A 434 21.39 -4.76 50.70
C ASP A 434 21.71 -3.25 50.72
N VAL A 435 20.89 -2.45 51.43
CA VAL A 435 21.29 -1.16 52.02
C VAL A 435 20.62 -0.90 53.40
N PHE A 436 21.28 -1.38 54.47
CA PHE A 436 21.37 -0.73 55.81
C PHE A 436 20.10 -0.35 56.65
N SER A 437 19.90 -1.12 57.75
CA SER A 437 19.54 -0.66 59.12
C SER A 437 18.10 -0.18 59.48
N PRO A 438 17.66 -0.32 60.78
CA PRO A 438 17.90 -1.43 61.72
C PRO A 438 16.73 -1.77 62.72
N ARG A 439 16.76 -2.99 63.31
CA ARG A 439 15.95 -3.50 64.46
C ARG A 439 14.43 -3.73 64.19
N HIS A 440 13.67 -4.55 64.93
CA HIS A 440 13.87 -5.38 66.16
C HIS A 440 13.31 -6.83 65.96
N GLU A 441 13.62 -7.74 66.91
CA GLU A 441 12.89 -8.92 67.46
C GLU A 441 11.45 -9.26 66.96
N GLN A 442 10.86 -10.47 66.98
CA GLN A 442 11.14 -11.88 67.42
C GLN A 442 9.96 -12.78 66.88
N SER A 443 9.85 -14.13 66.87
CA SER A 443 10.70 -15.30 67.19
C SER A 443 10.10 -16.65 66.65
N THR A 444 10.93 -17.68 66.47
CA THR A 444 10.74 -19.17 66.42
C THR A 444 9.35 -19.89 66.52
N LEU A 445 9.13 -20.89 65.64
CA LEU A 445 8.50 -22.24 65.83
C LEU A 445 7.00 -22.33 66.32
N ASP A 446 6.21 -23.41 66.17
CA ASP A 446 6.41 -24.77 65.62
C ASP A 446 5.10 -25.49 65.12
N PHE A 447 5.26 -26.72 64.60
CA PHE A 447 4.28 -27.80 64.25
C PHE A 447 2.83 -27.82 64.81
N ILE A 448 1.88 -28.29 63.97
CA ILE A 448 0.80 -29.26 64.33
C ILE A 448 0.63 -30.32 63.19
N PRO A 449 0.28 -31.61 63.46
CA PRO A 449 0.57 -32.72 62.55
C PRO A 449 -0.61 -33.28 61.71
N GLN A 450 -0.34 -34.40 61.04
CA GLN A 450 -1.29 -35.23 60.29
C GLN A 450 -2.36 -35.84 61.22
N ASP A 451 -3.65 -35.53 60.99
CA ASP A 451 -4.66 -36.57 60.73
C ASP A 451 -6.04 -35.99 60.32
N ALA A 452 -6.37 -36.10 59.03
CA ALA A 452 -7.67 -35.70 58.49
C ALA A 452 -8.13 -36.59 57.31
N GLN A 453 -7.62 -37.83 57.23
CA GLN A 453 -7.89 -38.75 56.10
C GLN A 453 -9.35 -39.24 56.02
N GLN A 454 -10.22 -38.88 56.97
CA GLN A 454 -11.64 -39.23 56.99
C GLN A 454 -12.59 -38.10 56.53
N ARG A 455 -12.38 -37.58 55.31
CA ARG A 455 -13.45 -36.90 54.54
C ARG A 455 -13.39 -37.16 53.03
N LEU A 456 -12.92 -38.36 52.65
CA LEU A 456 -13.08 -38.96 51.32
C LEU A 456 -14.56 -39.33 51.05
N LYS A 457 -15.47 -38.35 51.06
CA LYS A 457 -16.91 -38.53 50.80
C LYS A 457 -17.60 -37.32 50.15
N ALA A 458 -16.82 -36.48 49.45
CA ALA A 458 -17.30 -35.44 48.55
C ALA A 458 -16.69 -35.64 47.14
N TYR A 459 -17.01 -36.78 46.51
CA TYR A 459 -16.40 -37.25 45.25
C TYR A 459 -16.93 -36.48 44.02
N LYS A 460 -16.78 -35.14 44.01
CA LYS A 460 -17.29 -34.24 42.96
C LYS A 460 -16.55 -32.89 42.81
N SER A 461 -15.30 -32.79 43.26
CA SER A 461 -14.39 -31.63 43.06
C SER A 461 -13.06 -32.07 42.40
N VAL A 462 -13.16 -32.76 41.27
CA VAL A 462 -12.02 -33.34 40.54
C VAL A 462 -11.42 -32.33 39.55
N LYS A 463 -10.08 -32.36 39.39
CA LYS A 463 -9.27 -31.73 38.32
C LYS A 463 -8.82 -30.25 38.42
N GLU A 464 -8.60 -29.70 39.62
CA GLU A 464 -8.00 -28.35 39.77
C GLU A 464 -6.52 -28.26 40.20
N LYS A 465 -5.83 -29.38 40.52
CA LYS A 465 -4.39 -29.34 40.90
C LYS A 465 -3.37 -29.97 39.93
N ASN A 466 -3.80 -30.56 38.81
CA ASN A 466 -2.86 -31.12 37.82
C ASN A 466 -2.50 -30.14 36.67
N ARG A 467 -3.21 -29.00 36.54
CA ARG A 467 -3.01 -28.08 35.41
C ARG A 467 -1.76 -27.19 35.52
N VAL A 468 -1.17 -27.08 36.70
CA VAL A 468 0.02 -26.24 36.95
C VAL A 468 1.31 -26.91 36.45
N ALA A 469 1.36 -28.24 36.37
CA ALA A 469 2.45 -28.95 35.67
C ALA A 469 2.30 -28.81 34.13
N ASP A 470 1.06 -28.87 33.62
CA ASP A 470 0.75 -28.67 32.19
C ASP A 470 1.07 -27.25 31.69
N VAL A 471 1.29 -26.27 32.59
CA VAL A 471 1.84 -24.94 32.23
C VAL A 471 3.26 -25.08 31.67
N ILE A 472 4.12 -25.86 32.34
CA ILE A 472 5.58 -25.82 32.16
C ILE A 472 5.99 -26.32 30.76
N ILE A 473 5.44 -27.45 30.30
CA ILE A 473 5.77 -28.02 28.98
C ILE A 473 5.17 -27.19 27.83
N LYS A 474 4.14 -26.37 28.08
CA LYS A 474 3.56 -25.47 27.07
C LYS A 474 4.17 -24.07 27.09
N TYR A 475 4.79 -23.66 28.20
CA TYR A 475 5.59 -22.44 28.29
C TYR A 475 6.85 -22.49 27.41
N THR A 476 7.38 -23.67 27.10
CA THR A 476 8.46 -23.86 26.11
C THR A 476 8.05 -23.52 24.67
N ALA A 477 6.81 -23.10 24.41
CA ALA A 477 6.34 -22.55 23.13
C ALA A 477 6.48 -21.02 23.00
N GLN A 478 7.21 -20.35 23.90
CA GLN A 478 7.80 -19.03 23.63
C GLN A 478 8.78 -19.20 22.43
N THR A 479 8.60 -18.57 21.27
CA THR A 479 8.46 -17.11 21.07
C THR A 479 7.65 -16.73 19.80
N ALA A 480 6.94 -17.69 19.21
CA ALA A 480 6.22 -17.53 17.94
C ALA A 480 4.76 -17.07 18.13
N LEU A 481 4.24 -16.18 17.27
CA LEU A 481 2.80 -15.82 17.29
C LEU A 481 1.92 -16.99 16.79
N PHE A 482 2.48 -17.75 15.87
CA PHE A 482 2.02 -18.93 15.15
C PHE A 482 3.27 -19.44 14.38
N PRO A 483 3.29 -20.59 13.67
CA PRO A 483 4.53 -21.20 13.15
C PRO A 483 5.48 -20.21 12.47
N ASP A 484 6.74 -20.16 12.92
CA ASP A 484 7.69 -19.09 12.52
C ASP A 484 7.95 -19.04 11.02
N GLN A 485 7.89 -20.18 10.32
CA GLN A 485 8.01 -20.25 8.86
C GLN A 485 6.83 -19.54 8.18
N ARG A 486 5.59 -19.78 8.60
CA ARG A 486 4.39 -19.04 8.17
C ARG A 486 4.49 -17.54 8.49
N LYS A 487 4.95 -17.17 9.69
CA LYS A 487 5.16 -15.77 10.12
C LYS A 487 6.20 -15.08 9.24
N SER A 488 7.32 -15.76 8.98
CA SER A 488 8.39 -15.31 8.08
C SER A 488 7.87 -15.11 6.65
N LEU A 489 7.04 -16.02 6.13
CA LEU A 489 6.40 -15.86 4.82
C LEU A 489 5.48 -14.63 4.76
N ILE A 490 4.66 -14.38 5.80
CA ILE A 490 3.79 -13.18 5.85
C ILE A 490 4.63 -11.90 5.88
N SER A 491 5.67 -11.84 6.72
CA SER A 491 6.60 -10.70 6.74
C SER A 491 7.30 -10.50 5.39
N LYS A 492 7.77 -11.58 4.75
CA LYS A 492 8.38 -11.57 3.42
C LYS A 492 7.41 -11.04 2.37
N TYR A 493 6.17 -11.53 2.32
CA TYR A 493 5.18 -11.07 1.34
C TYR A 493 4.75 -9.61 1.60
N SER A 494 4.58 -9.20 2.86
CA SER A 494 4.29 -7.82 3.23
C SER A 494 5.40 -6.86 2.78
N GLN A 495 6.66 -7.23 2.97
CA GLN A 495 7.83 -6.48 2.47
C GLN A 495 7.95 -6.50 0.94
N GLN A 496 7.74 -7.66 0.30
CA GLN A 496 7.92 -7.84 -1.15
C GLN A 496 6.85 -7.10 -1.98
N TYR A 497 5.59 -7.13 -1.52
CA TYR A 497 4.45 -6.56 -2.25
C TYR A 497 3.95 -5.24 -1.65
N GLY A 498 4.52 -4.82 -0.51
CA GLY A 498 4.31 -3.51 0.11
C GLY A 498 2.91 -3.28 0.68
N PHE A 499 2.29 -4.27 1.33
CA PHE A 499 0.87 -4.18 1.73
C PHE A 499 0.57 -2.90 2.55
N PHE A 500 -0.34 -2.06 2.05
CA PHE A 500 -0.63 -0.72 2.59
C PHE A 500 -2.13 -0.57 2.88
N HIS A 501 -2.50 -0.04 4.05
CA HIS A 501 -3.87 -0.14 4.56
C HIS A 501 -4.44 1.23 4.92
N TYR A 502 -4.89 2.02 3.94
CA TYR A 502 -5.31 3.43 4.10
C TYR A 502 -6.08 3.75 5.40
N GLU A 503 -7.11 2.98 5.75
CA GLU A 503 -7.94 3.20 6.95
C GLU A 503 -7.26 2.86 8.28
N LEU A 504 -6.10 2.20 8.25
CA LEU A 504 -5.20 1.93 9.36
C LEU A 504 -4.03 2.91 9.38
N GLU A 505 -3.40 3.15 8.23
CA GLU A 505 -2.22 4.01 8.08
C GLU A 505 -2.53 5.47 8.40
N PHE A 506 -3.67 5.96 7.89
CA PHE A 506 -4.13 7.35 8.00
C PHE A 506 -5.41 7.45 8.85
N VAL A 507 -5.49 6.65 9.91
CA VAL A 507 -6.71 6.43 10.71
C VAL A 507 -7.36 7.73 11.19
N GLU A 508 -6.57 8.77 11.48
CA GLU A 508 -7.08 10.05 11.95
C GLU A 508 -7.79 10.87 10.85
N VAL A 509 -7.31 10.79 9.60
CA VAL A 509 -8.00 11.42 8.45
C VAL A 509 -9.38 10.81 8.27
N PHE A 510 -9.45 9.49 8.31
CA PHE A 510 -10.72 8.77 8.20
C PHE A 510 -11.62 9.00 9.43
N LYS A 511 -11.08 8.95 10.64
CA LYS A 511 -11.84 9.14 11.88
C LYS A 511 -12.42 10.55 12.03
N GLU A 512 -11.64 11.58 11.72
CA GLU A 512 -12.03 12.98 11.95
C GLU A 512 -12.76 13.61 10.75
N ARG A 513 -12.46 13.18 9.52
CA ARG A 513 -13.00 13.80 8.28
C ARG A 513 -13.73 12.83 7.35
N SER A 514 -13.73 11.52 7.65
CA SER A 514 -14.28 10.45 6.79
C SER A 514 -13.64 10.35 5.40
N GLY A 515 -12.41 10.84 5.26
CA GLY A 515 -11.63 10.78 4.02
C GLY A 515 -10.82 12.06 3.79
N PHE A 516 -10.10 12.11 2.67
CA PHE A 516 -9.32 13.26 2.24
C PHE A 516 -10.21 14.37 1.65
N ASP A 517 -9.78 15.63 1.77
CA ASP A 517 -10.43 16.78 1.11
C ASP A 517 -9.89 16.98 -0.30
N VAL A 518 -8.62 16.64 -0.53
CA VAL A 518 -7.94 16.74 -1.82
C VAL A 518 -7.18 15.44 -2.07
N ILE A 519 -7.35 14.85 -3.25
CA ILE A 519 -6.47 13.80 -3.76
C ILE A 519 -5.95 14.26 -5.12
N VAL A 520 -4.64 14.31 -5.33
CA VAL A 520 -4.03 14.74 -6.59
C VAL A 520 -2.93 13.77 -7.03
N GLY A 521 -2.67 13.62 -8.33
CA GLY A 521 -1.52 12.82 -8.79
C GLY A 521 -1.57 12.32 -10.24
N ASN A 522 -0.46 11.71 -10.67
CA ASN A 522 -0.33 10.97 -11.94
C ASN A 522 0.02 9.50 -11.66
N PRO A 523 -0.96 8.64 -11.34
CA PRO A 523 -0.70 7.24 -11.00
C PRO A 523 -0.23 6.41 -12.21
N PRO A 524 0.53 5.31 -12.01
CA PRO A 524 1.08 4.48 -13.08
C PRO A 524 0.07 4.02 -14.15
N TRP A 525 0.34 4.32 -15.43
CA TRP A 525 -0.54 3.92 -16.56
C TRP A 525 -0.38 2.43 -16.98
N VAL A 526 0.38 1.65 -16.20
CA VAL A 526 0.90 0.32 -16.53
C VAL A 526 -0.16 -0.77 -16.32
N LYS A 527 -0.22 -1.72 -17.27
CA LYS A 527 -1.04 -2.94 -17.17
C LYS A 527 -0.34 -4.00 -16.32
N ILE A 528 -1.12 -4.68 -15.49
CA ILE A 528 -0.68 -5.81 -14.67
C ILE A 528 -0.89 -7.09 -15.49
N THR A 529 0.09 -7.40 -16.35
CA THR A 529 0.13 -8.62 -17.17
C THR A 529 1.52 -9.24 -17.13
N PHE A 530 1.61 -10.55 -17.33
CA PHE A 530 2.90 -11.22 -17.52
C PHE A 530 3.28 -11.14 -19.01
N GLU A 531 4.02 -10.10 -19.37
CA GLU A 531 4.63 -10.01 -20.69
C GLU A 531 5.93 -10.82 -20.71
N GLU A 532 5.93 -11.92 -21.48
CA GLU A 532 7.07 -12.85 -21.55
C GLU A 532 8.30 -12.17 -22.16
N GLY A 533 8.09 -11.32 -23.18
CA GLY A 533 9.15 -10.54 -23.83
C GLY A 533 9.88 -9.58 -22.90
N ASP A 534 9.19 -9.02 -21.89
CA ASP A 534 9.83 -8.15 -20.89
C ASP A 534 10.77 -8.93 -19.96
N VAL A 535 10.57 -10.23 -19.74
CA VAL A 535 11.56 -11.09 -19.04
C VAL A 535 12.74 -11.38 -19.97
N ILE A 536 12.44 -11.96 -21.12
CA ILE A 536 13.45 -12.59 -21.98
C ILE A 536 14.34 -11.53 -22.66
N GLY A 537 13.77 -10.34 -22.92
CA GLY A 537 14.47 -9.17 -23.41
C GLY A 537 15.58 -8.63 -22.50
N GLU A 538 15.62 -9.01 -21.21
CA GLU A 538 16.76 -8.72 -20.33
C GLU A 538 18.06 -9.44 -20.77
N LYS A 539 17.95 -10.63 -21.39
CA LYS A 539 19.07 -11.39 -21.98
C LYS A 539 19.16 -11.21 -23.50
N TYR A 540 18.02 -11.02 -24.18
CA TYR A 540 17.89 -10.98 -25.63
C TYR A 540 17.21 -9.68 -26.12
N PRO A 541 17.91 -8.51 -26.08
CA PRO A 541 17.33 -7.23 -26.45
C PRO A 541 16.74 -7.14 -27.86
N GLU A 542 17.14 -8.02 -28.78
CA GLU A 542 16.52 -8.17 -30.10
C GLU A 542 14.99 -8.35 -30.03
N ILE A 543 14.46 -9.00 -28.97
CA ILE A 543 13.03 -9.17 -28.73
C ILE A 543 12.33 -7.82 -28.55
N LEU A 544 12.96 -6.89 -27.82
CA LEU A 544 12.41 -5.57 -27.48
C LEU A 544 12.67 -4.54 -28.60
N VAL A 545 13.81 -4.65 -29.28
CA VAL A 545 14.18 -3.86 -30.46
C VAL A 545 13.23 -4.15 -31.62
N ARG A 546 13.00 -5.43 -31.93
CA ARG A 546 12.17 -5.88 -33.06
C ARG A 546 10.70 -6.11 -32.70
N SER A 547 10.33 -5.95 -31.42
CA SER A 547 8.98 -6.15 -30.90
C SER A 547 8.39 -7.53 -31.26
N PHE A 548 9.14 -8.60 -30.95
CA PHE A 548 8.81 -9.97 -31.34
C PHE A 548 7.43 -10.43 -30.84
N THR A 549 6.73 -11.21 -31.68
CA THR A 549 5.46 -11.85 -31.31
C THR A 549 5.67 -13.04 -30.38
N ALA A 550 4.66 -13.43 -29.61
CA ALA A 550 4.75 -14.55 -28.66
C ALA A 550 5.29 -15.88 -29.27
N PRO A 551 4.94 -16.28 -30.51
CA PRO A 551 5.56 -17.45 -31.16
C PRO A 551 7.07 -17.31 -31.40
N GLN A 552 7.58 -16.09 -31.65
CA GLN A 552 9.01 -15.82 -31.81
C GLN A 552 9.73 -15.79 -30.45
N ILE A 553 9.12 -15.13 -29.45
CA ILE A 553 9.64 -15.11 -28.07
C ILE A 553 9.82 -16.54 -27.54
N LYS A 554 8.86 -17.42 -27.80
CA LYS A 554 8.85 -18.82 -27.33
C LYS A 554 10.11 -19.61 -27.72
N ILE A 555 10.80 -19.25 -28.80
CA ILE A 555 12.05 -19.90 -29.26
C ILE A 555 13.17 -19.72 -28.21
N TYR A 556 13.17 -18.59 -27.50
CA TYR A 556 14.16 -18.25 -26.48
C TYR A 556 13.80 -18.77 -25.08
N THR A 557 12.53 -19.12 -24.85
CA THR A 557 12.03 -19.55 -23.53
C THR A 557 12.69 -20.84 -23.03
N GLU A 558 13.08 -21.76 -23.91
CA GLU A 558 13.75 -23.00 -23.49
C GLU A 558 15.15 -22.75 -22.91
N ASP A 559 15.92 -21.83 -23.49
CA ASP A 559 17.20 -21.37 -22.93
C ASP A 559 17.01 -20.70 -21.56
N ILE A 560 16.06 -19.76 -21.47
CA ILE A 560 15.74 -19.02 -20.23
C ILE A 560 15.30 -19.96 -19.10
N LEU A 561 14.60 -21.04 -19.42
CA LEU A 561 14.20 -22.06 -18.46
C LEU A 561 15.32 -23.08 -18.17
N SER A 562 16.32 -23.23 -19.03
CA SER A 562 17.52 -24.04 -18.74
C SER A 562 18.43 -23.35 -17.71
N GLU A 563 18.56 -22.02 -17.76
CA GLU A 563 19.37 -21.26 -16.82
C GLU A 563 18.68 -21.09 -15.45
N THR A 564 19.29 -21.63 -14.39
CA THR A 564 18.67 -21.68 -13.04
C THR A 564 18.25 -20.31 -12.50
N VAL A 565 19.02 -19.25 -12.75
CA VAL A 565 18.73 -17.89 -12.26
C VAL A 565 17.61 -17.24 -13.07
N LEU A 566 17.66 -17.36 -14.39
CA LEU A 566 16.66 -16.77 -15.29
C LEU A 566 15.30 -17.47 -15.15
N ASN A 567 15.29 -18.79 -15.00
CA ASN A 567 14.10 -19.59 -14.68
C ASN A 567 13.45 -19.11 -13.36
N GLN A 568 14.24 -18.81 -12.32
CA GLN A 568 13.73 -18.25 -11.07
C GLN A 568 13.15 -16.84 -11.24
N ILE A 569 13.79 -15.95 -12.01
CA ILE A 569 13.29 -14.60 -12.31
C ILE A 569 11.98 -14.68 -13.11
N TYR A 570 11.95 -15.50 -14.16
CA TYR A 570 10.79 -15.78 -15.01
C TYR A 570 9.59 -16.24 -14.16
N LYS A 571 9.75 -17.34 -13.42
CA LYS A 571 8.66 -17.91 -12.58
C LYS A 571 8.17 -16.92 -11.53
N SER A 572 9.09 -16.20 -10.86
CA SER A 572 8.73 -15.24 -9.82
C SER A 572 7.97 -14.04 -10.40
N SER A 573 8.32 -13.58 -11.61
CA SER A 573 7.62 -12.51 -12.32
C SER A 573 6.22 -12.93 -12.77
N TYR A 574 6.05 -14.18 -13.21
CA TYR A 574 4.73 -14.71 -13.59
C TYR A 574 3.83 -14.88 -12.35
N ILE A 575 4.39 -15.37 -11.24
CA ILE A 575 3.69 -15.43 -9.94
C ILE A 575 3.24 -14.03 -9.50
N GLU A 576 4.12 -13.03 -9.55
CA GLU A 576 3.83 -11.63 -9.20
C GLU A 576 2.65 -11.07 -10.03
N ALA A 577 2.70 -11.19 -11.37
CA ALA A 577 1.67 -10.67 -12.26
C ALA A 577 0.33 -11.41 -12.12
N GLU A 578 0.32 -12.75 -12.04
CA GLU A 578 -0.89 -13.56 -11.82
C GLU A 578 -1.54 -13.21 -10.46
N ASN A 579 -0.72 -13.06 -9.41
CA ASN A 579 -1.18 -12.71 -8.08
C ASN A 579 -1.84 -11.31 -8.06
N HIS A 580 -1.16 -10.29 -8.58
CA HIS A 580 -1.72 -8.93 -8.68
C HIS A 580 -2.97 -8.89 -9.58
N SER A 581 -3.01 -9.61 -10.69
CA SER A 581 -4.16 -9.66 -11.61
C SER A 581 -5.41 -10.26 -10.96
N ASN A 582 -5.26 -11.38 -10.24
CA ASN A 582 -6.37 -12.03 -9.51
C ASN A 582 -6.81 -11.19 -8.31
N TYR A 583 -5.89 -10.59 -7.56
CA TYR A 583 -6.22 -9.64 -6.49
C TYR A 583 -7.00 -8.43 -7.05
N SER A 584 -6.58 -7.89 -8.20
CA SER A 584 -7.24 -6.75 -8.85
C SER A 584 -8.62 -7.08 -9.43
N ASN A 585 -8.89 -8.35 -9.74
CA ASN A 585 -10.18 -8.81 -10.27
C ASN A 585 -11.13 -9.40 -9.20
N ALA A 586 -10.80 -9.29 -7.91
CA ALA A 586 -11.67 -9.76 -6.83
C ALA A 586 -12.79 -8.76 -6.48
N PHE A 587 -14.02 -9.24 -6.30
CA PHE A 587 -15.19 -8.41 -5.92
C PHE A 587 -14.99 -7.61 -4.63
N GLN A 588 -14.18 -8.11 -3.70
CA GLN A 588 -13.90 -7.42 -2.43
C GLN A 588 -12.87 -6.29 -2.52
N ASN A 589 -12.07 -6.30 -3.59
CA ASN A 589 -10.99 -5.32 -3.78
C ASN A 589 -11.48 -4.21 -4.73
N PHE A 590 -11.80 -4.56 -5.98
CA PHE A 590 -12.09 -3.61 -7.05
C PHE A 590 -13.35 -3.97 -7.84
N ASN A 591 -14.50 -3.94 -7.18
CA ASN A 591 -15.81 -4.25 -7.77
C ASN A 591 -16.21 -3.41 -9.01
N LEU A 592 -15.59 -2.25 -9.26
CA LEU A 592 -15.84 -1.45 -10.48
C LEU A 592 -15.02 -1.91 -11.68
N LEU A 593 -13.94 -2.67 -11.43
CA LEU A 593 -12.96 -3.10 -12.42
C LEU A 593 -13.17 -4.53 -12.93
N LEU A 594 -14.12 -5.27 -12.35
CA LEU A 594 -14.43 -6.66 -12.70
C LEU A 594 -14.56 -6.87 -14.22
N GLY A 595 -13.64 -7.67 -14.79
CA GLY A 595 -13.62 -8.00 -16.21
C GLY A 595 -12.88 -7.00 -17.11
N GLN A 596 -12.40 -5.87 -16.58
CA GLN A 596 -11.43 -5.03 -17.27
C GLN A 596 -10.03 -5.64 -17.15
N GLN A 597 -9.10 -5.27 -18.04
CA GLN A 597 -7.68 -5.57 -17.84
C GLN A 597 -7.17 -4.82 -16.61
N GLY A 598 -6.42 -5.51 -15.73
CA GLY A 598 -5.83 -4.89 -14.55
C GLY A 598 -4.85 -3.79 -14.96
N ASN A 599 -5.17 -2.53 -14.64
CA ASN A 599 -4.28 -1.39 -14.88
C ASN A 599 -4.18 -0.56 -13.59
N LEU A 600 -2.96 -0.20 -13.21
CA LEU A 600 -2.65 0.46 -11.95
C LEU A 600 -3.36 1.82 -11.80
N TYR A 601 -3.52 2.61 -12.86
CA TYR A 601 -4.24 3.88 -12.74
C TYR A 601 -5.73 3.67 -12.43
N LYS A 602 -6.33 2.59 -12.95
CA LYS A 602 -7.75 2.24 -12.71
C LYS A 602 -7.95 1.74 -11.28
N THR A 603 -7.02 0.99 -10.72
CA THR A 603 -7.05 0.58 -9.31
C THR A 603 -6.80 1.77 -8.38
N VAL A 604 -5.83 2.65 -8.67
CA VAL A 604 -5.65 3.91 -7.90
C VAL A 604 -6.90 4.78 -7.95
N LEU A 605 -7.55 4.92 -9.11
CA LEU A 605 -8.80 5.70 -9.23
C LEU A 605 -9.94 5.13 -8.37
N GLN A 606 -10.11 3.81 -8.35
CA GLN A 606 -11.09 3.19 -7.44
C GLN A 606 -10.64 3.29 -5.95
N THR A 607 -9.35 3.31 -5.64
CA THR A 607 -8.84 3.61 -4.29
C THR A 607 -9.17 5.05 -3.89
N ALA A 608 -8.97 6.04 -4.78
CA ALA A 608 -9.29 7.44 -4.53
C ALA A 608 -10.79 7.65 -4.27
N PHE A 609 -11.67 6.95 -5.02
CA PHE A 609 -13.11 6.95 -4.74
C PHE A 609 -13.51 6.28 -3.40
N GLN A 610 -12.62 5.54 -2.76
CA GLN A 610 -12.82 4.93 -1.42
C GLN A 610 -12.16 5.75 -0.29
N SER A 611 -11.16 6.59 -0.59
CA SER A 611 -10.45 7.42 0.39
C SER A 611 -10.87 8.89 0.43
N ILE A 612 -11.60 9.39 -0.57
CA ILE A 612 -12.10 10.78 -0.60
C ILE A 612 -13.28 11.00 0.38
N GLY A 613 -13.29 12.13 1.08
CA GLY A 613 -14.44 12.59 1.87
C GLY A 613 -15.58 13.13 0.99
N SER A 614 -16.81 13.19 1.50
CA SER A 614 -18.00 13.55 0.71
C SER A 614 -17.93 14.91 0.00
N ASN A 615 -17.18 15.85 0.58
CA ASN A 615 -17.04 17.23 0.13
C ASN A 615 -15.69 17.50 -0.54
N GLY A 616 -14.84 16.47 -0.66
CA GLY A 616 -13.50 16.57 -1.25
C GLY A 616 -13.49 16.48 -2.78
N PHE A 617 -12.32 16.71 -3.35
CA PHE A 617 -12.07 16.68 -4.79
C PHE A 617 -10.87 15.80 -5.14
N ILE A 618 -10.96 15.05 -6.24
CA ILE A 618 -9.88 14.22 -6.77
C ILE A 618 -9.44 14.81 -8.12
N GLY A 619 -8.17 15.15 -8.30
CA GLY A 619 -7.59 15.55 -9.58
C GLY A 619 -6.53 14.57 -10.05
N ILE A 620 -6.86 13.71 -10.99
CA ILE A 620 -5.96 12.65 -11.47
C ILE A 620 -5.68 12.82 -12.97
N LEU A 621 -4.40 12.68 -13.32
CA LEU A 621 -3.94 12.54 -14.70
C LEU A 621 -3.97 11.06 -15.11
N HIS A 622 -4.69 10.69 -16.17
CA HIS A 622 -4.70 9.30 -16.63
C HIS A 622 -5.15 9.08 -18.09
N PRO A 623 -4.87 7.92 -18.71
CA PRO A 623 -5.37 7.55 -20.03
C PRO A 623 -6.90 7.56 -20.18
N GLU A 624 -7.35 7.77 -21.41
CA GLU A 624 -8.78 7.78 -21.76
C GLU A 624 -9.48 6.42 -21.61
N THR A 625 -8.76 5.34 -21.32
CA THR A 625 -9.33 3.97 -21.30
C THR A 625 -10.34 3.68 -20.18
N VAL A 626 -10.72 4.69 -19.39
CA VAL A 626 -11.92 4.62 -18.53
C VAL A 626 -13.21 4.89 -19.31
N TYR A 627 -13.13 5.59 -20.44
CA TYR A 627 -14.27 6.02 -21.26
C TYR A 627 -14.57 5.08 -22.42
N ASP A 628 -13.57 4.42 -23.02
CA ASP A 628 -13.76 3.51 -24.17
C ASP A 628 -13.99 2.03 -23.76
N ASP A 629 -13.16 1.48 -22.85
CA ASP A 629 -13.10 0.06 -22.45
C ASP A 629 -14.48 -0.62 -22.42
N PRO A 630 -14.76 -1.60 -23.29
CA PRO A 630 -16.07 -2.26 -23.38
C PRO A 630 -16.58 -2.80 -22.03
N ASN A 631 -15.67 -3.35 -21.21
CA ASN A 631 -15.98 -3.93 -19.90
C ASN A 631 -16.06 -2.86 -18.80
N GLY A 632 -15.58 -1.63 -19.06
CA GLY A 632 -15.63 -0.45 -18.18
C GLY A 632 -17.02 0.04 -17.75
N LYS A 633 -18.11 -0.69 -18.03
CA LYS A 633 -19.50 -0.29 -17.74
C LYS A 633 -19.77 0.05 -16.27
N ASN A 634 -19.13 -0.65 -15.32
CA ASN A 634 -19.32 -0.39 -13.89
C ASN A 634 -18.54 0.84 -13.42
N LEU A 635 -17.31 1.01 -13.89
CA LEU A 635 -16.49 2.19 -13.61
C LEU A 635 -17.09 3.47 -14.24
N ARG A 636 -17.52 3.43 -15.51
CA ARG A 636 -18.16 4.56 -16.22
C ARG A 636 -19.39 5.10 -15.50
N LYS A 637 -20.24 4.21 -14.94
CA LYS A 637 -21.40 4.60 -14.13
C LYS A 637 -21.05 5.41 -12.87
N VAL A 638 -19.87 5.18 -12.29
CA VAL A 638 -19.36 5.92 -11.12
C VAL A 638 -18.70 7.21 -11.56
N ILE A 639 -17.86 7.15 -12.60
CA ILE A 639 -17.14 8.29 -13.18
C ILE A 639 -18.10 9.41 -13.61
N PHE A 640 -19.12 9.12 -14.42
CA PHE A 640 -20.04 10.16 -14.91
C PHE A 640 -20.89 10.82 -13.80
N LYS A 641 -21.02 10.17 -12.64
CA LYS A 641 -21.68 10.73 -11.44
C LYS A 641 -20.74 11.46 -10.49
N ARG A 642 -19.46 11.60 -10.86
CA ARG A 642 -18.44 12.30 -10.06
C ARG A 642 -17.67 13.34 -10.87
N LEU A 643 -17.55 13.19 -12.18
CA LEU A 643 -16.79 14.10 -13.04
C LEU A 643 -17.32 15.54 -12.91
N LYS A 644 -16.44 16.50 -12.61
CA LYS A 644 -16.69 17.96 -12.64
C LYS A 644 -16.00 18.59 -13.85
N TYR A 645 -14.75 18.24 -14.09
CA TYR A 645 -13.93 18.76 -15.18
C TYR A 645 -13.20 17.63 -15.92
N HIS A 646 -13.21 17.71 -17.25
CA HIS A 646 -12.48 16.81 -18.14
C HIS A 646 -11.68 17.61 -19.16
N PHE A 647 -10.36 17.44 -19.18
CA PHE A 647 -9.47 18.07 -20.16
C PHE A 647 -8.66 16.98 -20.87
N GLN A 648 -9.02 16.66 -22.11
CA GLN A 648 -8.40 15.59 -22.92
C GLN A 648 -7.26 16.14 -23.80
N PHE A 649 -6.13 15.45 -23.72
CA PHE A 649 -4.83 15.78 -24.28
C PHE A 649 -4.34 14.73 -25.31
N ILE A 650 -3.47 15.16 -26.22
CA ILE A 650 -2.76 14.32 -27.21
C ILE A 650 -1.27 14.68 -27.19
N ASN A 651 -0.40 13.70 -26.95
CA ASN A 651 1.04 13.82 -26.61
C ASN A 651 1.98 14.23 -27.77
N GLU A 652 1.55 15.15 -28.64
CA GLU A 652 2.20 15.49 -29.90
C GLU A 652 3.64 16.05 -29.73
N LEU A 653 3.89 16.91 -28.74
CA LEU A 653 5.22 17.42 -28.39
C LEU A 653 6.02 16.46 -27.49
N LYS A 654 5.54 15.22 -27.29
CA LYS A 654 6.14 14.18 -26.42
C LYS A 654 6.49 14.67 -25.00
N LEU A 655 5.58 15.41 -24.34
CA LEU A 655 5.75 15.78 -22.92
C LEU A 655 5.96 14.56 -22.02
N PHE A 656 5.32 13.44 -22.34
CA PHE A 656 5.69 12.11 -21.85
C PHE A 656 6.52 11.41 -22.92
N GLN A 657 7.86 11.49 -22.81
CA GLN A 657 8.79 11.04 -23.84
C GLN A 657 8.68 9.54 -24.18
N ASP A 658 8.36 8.71 -23.18
CA ASP A 658 8.22 7.26 -23.30
C ASP A 658 6.84 6.80 -23.79
N VAL A 659 5.93 7.76 -24.03
CA VAL A 659 4.56 7.52 -24.43
C VAL A 659 4.39 7.91 -25.90
N HIS A 660 3.65 7.10 -26.65
CA HIS A 660 3.34 7.37 -28.06
C HIS A 660 2.74 8.78 -28.22
N ASP A 661 3.15 9.51 -29.26
CA ASP A 661 2.68 10.87 -29.55
C ASP A 661 1.14 10.98 -29.69
N GLN A 662 0.50 10.03 -30.36
CA GLN A 662 -0.94 9.95 -30.54
C GLN A 662 -1.69 9.40 -29.30
N MET A 663 -1.01 9.13 -28.19
CA MET A 663 -1.65 8.63 -26.97
C MET A 663 -2.59 9.69 -26.37
N LYS A 664 -3.82 9.27 -26.06
CA LYS A 664 -4.82 10.11 -25.40
C LYS A 664 -4.86 9.89 -23.89
N TYR A 665 -4.71 10.99 -23.16
CA TYR A 665 -4.89 11.04 -21.72
C TYR A 665 -5.69 12.29 -21.32
N SER A 666 -6.09 12.39 -20.06
CA SER A 666 -6.87 13.52 -19.56
C SER A 666 -6.54 13.91 -18.13
N ILE A 667 -6.65 15.21 -17.83
CA ILE A 667 -6.81 15.72 -16.46
C ILE A 667 -8.29 15.55 -16.10
N ASN A 668 -8.56 14.82 -15.02
CA ASN A 668 -9.91 14.52 -14.56
C ASN A 668 -10.10 15.04 -13.14
N ILE A 669 -11.07 15.93 -12.95
CA ILE A 669 -11.48 16.41 -11.63
C ILE A 669 -12.81 15.77 -11.24
N TYR A 670 -12.84 15.09 -10.09
CA TYR A 670 -14.00 14.36 -9.57
C TYR A 670 -14.47 14.89 -8.20
N TYR A 671 -15.78 14.95 -8.00
CA TYR A 671 -16.44 15.11 -6.70
C TYR A 671 -16.24 13.88 -5.79
N GLY A 672 -16.08 14.13 -4.49
CA GLY A 672 -16.01 13.11 -3.44
C GLY A 672 -17.35 12.43 -3.10
N SER A 673 -18.47 13.05 -3.46
CA SER A 673 -19.83 12.48 -3.44
C SER A 673 -20.37 12.28 -4.86
N TYR A 674 -21.58 11.71 -4.99
CA TYR A 674 -22.27 11.63 -6.28
C TYR A 674 -23.05 12.92 -6.57
N SER A 675 -22.84 13.49 -7.75
CA SER A 675 -23.63 14.59 -8.31
C SER A 675 -24.60 14.08 -9.38
N ASP A 676 -25.42 15.00 -9.91
CA ASP A 676 -26.00 14.85 -11.24
C ASP A 676 -24.90 14.77 -12.31
N ILE A 677 -25.23 14.19 -13.47
CA ILE A 677 -24.28 13.99 -14.57
C ILE A 677 -24.15 15.32 -15.34
N LYS A 678 -23.26 16.19 -14.86
CA LYS A 678 -22.93 17.48 -15.48
C LYS A 678 -21.47 17.84 -15.20
N PHE A 679 -20.68 18.00 -16.26
CA PHE A 679 -19.27 18.37 -16.21
C PHE A 679 -18.93 19.33 -17.35
N GLU A 680 -17.88 20.13 -17.18
CA GLU A 680 -17.27 20.88 -18.29
C GLU A 680 -16.21 19.98 -18.97
N ASN A 681 -16.13 20.06 -20.30
CA ASN A 681 -15.23 19.25 -21.12
C ASN A 681 -14.48 20.13 -22.12
N ILE A 682 -13.17 19.97 -22.18
CA ILE A 682 -12.31 20.47 -23.26
C ILE A 682 -11.55 19.27 -23.82
N ASN A 683 -11.48 19.12 -25.14
CA ASN A 683 -10.86 17.95 -25.78
C ASN A 683 -10.11 18.32 -27.07
N ASN A 684 -9.30 17.38 -27.55
CA ASN A 684 -8.32 17.61 -28.62
C ASN A 684 -7.31 18.73 -28.27
N LEU A 685 -6.84 18.77 -27.01
CA LEU A 685 -5.72 19.63 -26.62
C LEU A 685 -4.40 18.99 -27.06
N PHE A 686 -3.88 19.42 -28.20
CA PHE A 686 -2.52 19.09 -28.65
C PHE A 686 -1.51 19.84 -27.78
N HIS A 687 -0.49 19.15 -27.28
CA HIS A 687 0.46 19.65 -26.29
C HIS A 687 1.81 18.92 -26.36
#